data_AF-A0AAN7DUV1-F1
#
_entry.id   AF-A0AAN7DUV1-F1
#
_cell.length_a   1.000
_cell.length_b   1.000
_cell.length_c   1.000
_cell.angle_alpha   90.00
_cell.angle_beta   90.00
_cell.angle_gamma   90.00
#
_symmetry.space_group_name_H-M   'P 1'
#
loop_
_entity.id
_entity.type
_entity.pdbx_description
1 polymer ?
#
loop_
_entity_poly.entity_id
_entity_poly.type
_entity_poly.pdbx_seq_one_letter_code
_entity_poly.pdbx_strand_id
1 'polypeptide(L)'
;MRYTGVVNSDVDDGLHNDQENQSNSSESHQGVEESDSSEDEVAPRNTVGDVPLVWYKDEEHIGYDLNGKKIKKRTRKDKVESFLESADDAKNWLKVYDEYNDEEVEVTKKELKLINRLLKGKAPHSDFDPYAPYVDWFKWDDAKHPLSNAPEPKRRFIPSKWESKKVVKLVRAIRMGLIKRDKPKEEQQFYHLWGDDSSSTEKANHLSFIPAPKSKLPGHEESYNPSLEYIPTQEEINSYQLMFEEDRPKFIPRRYTSLRSIPAYDNAVKDVFERCLDLYLCPRVRKKRINIDPESLKPKLPSRRDLKPYPVTCYLEYKGHTDAVVSISIEASGQWLASGSLDGTVRIWEVETGRCLRVWEFEEAVKFVAWNPLREIPIVAVSVGQEVFILNTGLGDEEEQKNIKELLHFETPVAPDDSGDKVSVASWHQDDKHEGIRLRHFKTVSSVEWHRKGDYFSTVMPAGESRAVLIHQLSKKHTQRIPFKLRGLPVSSVFHPTKKIFFISTKKNIRAYDLQKQKLIKKLETGLREVSSISVHPGGDNIIVGSREGKLCWFDMDLSSKPYRILKCHPKDITNVAFHRSYPLFASCSDDCTAYVFHGMVYSDLNQNPLIVPLEILRGHTSSNGRGVMDCKFHPRQPWLFTAGADSVIKLYCH
;
A
#
# COMPACT_ATOMS: atom_id res chain seq x y z
N MET A 1 52.03 -40.24 59.32
CA MET A 1 52.97 -41.04 60.15
C MET A 1 52.21 -42.30 60.54
N ARG A 2 52.52 -43.45 59.93
CA ARG A 2 53.49 -44.45 60.43
C ARG A 2 53.22 -44.79 61.91
N TYR A 3 53.05 -46.02 62.36
CA TYR A 3 53.36 -47.35 61.82
C TYR A 3 52.65 -48.38 62.74
N THR A 4 52.24 -49.52 62.16
CA THR A 4 52.38 -50.91 62.67
C THR A 4 52.35 -51.17 64.18
N GLY A 5 51.65 -52.16 64.72
CA GLY A 5 51.23 -53.45 64.18
C GLY A 5 51.54 -54.54 65.22
N VAL A 6 51.03 -55.75 64.95
CA VAL A 6 51.58 -57.06 65.38
C VAL A 6 51.33 -57.41 66.86
N VAL A 7 50.89 -58.59 67.31
CA VAL A 7 50.30 -59.85 66.79
C VAL A 7 50.35 -60.84 68.00
N ASN A 8 49.71 -62.01 67.84
CA ASN A 8 49.72 -63.23 68.69
C ASN A 8 48.70 -63.25 69.83
N SER A 9 47.65 -64.08 69.77
CA SER A 9 47.58 -65.56 69.67
C SER A 9 47.96 -66.25 70.99
N ASP A 10 47.01 -67.01 71.53
CA ASP A 10 47.13 -68.44 71.88
C ASP A 10 45.93 -68.80 72.80
N VAL A 11 44.96 -69.61 72.34
CA VAL A 11 44.90 -71.09 72.31
C VAL A 11 44.25 -71.69 73.57
N ASP A 12 43.37 -72.66 73.29
CA ASP A 12 42.93 -73.83 74.06
C ASP A 12 41.67 -73.85 74.93
N ASP A 13 40.70 -74.58 74.36
CA ASP A 13 40.16 -75.88 74.81
C ASP A 13 39.13 -75.99 75.95
N GLY A 14 38.06 -76.70 75.61
CA GLY A 14 37.53 -77.74 76.49
C GLY A 14 36.02 -77.95 76.53
N LEU A 15 35.51 -78.82 75.62
CA LEU A 15 34.63 -80.00 75.89
C LEU A 15 33.21 -79.78 76.48
N HIS A 16 32.16 -80.55 76.19
CA HIS A 16 31.75 -81.53 75.16
C HIS A 16 30.28 -81.94 75.48
N ASN A 17 29.57 -82.46 74.47
CA ASN A 17 28.42 -83.40 74.50
C ASN A 17 27.02 -82.97 74.96
N ASP A 18 25.92 -83.49 74.40
CA ASP A 18 25.55 -84.16 73.13
C ASP A 18 24.04 -84.48 73.17
N GLN A 19 23.49 -84.86 72.01
CA GLN A 19 22.21 -85.53 71.69
C GLN A 19 21.12 -84.63 71.10
N GLU A 20 20.87 -84.61 69.77
CA GLU A 20 20.48 -85.66 68.79
C GLU A 20 18.97 -85.67 68.49
N ASN A 21 18.63 -85.27 67.26
CA ASN A 21 17.87 -86.06 66.25
C ASN A 21 17.49 -85.13 65.08
N GLN A 22 18.28 -85.08 64.00
CA GLN A 22 18.22 -85.94 62.81
C GLN A 22 16.86 -86.01 62.09
N SER A 23 16.79 -85.38 60.91
CA SER A 23 16.30 -86.04 59.69
C SER A 23 17.01 -85.44 58.47
N ASN A 24 17.88 -86.26 57.87
CA ASN A 24 18.63 -85.99 56.64
C ASN A 24 17.72 -85.96 55.40
N SER A 25 17.95 -85.00 54.51
CA SER A 25 17.91 -85.24 53.06
C SER A 25 19.01 -84.44 52.39
N SER A 26 20.05 -85.15 52.00
CA SER A 26 21.26 -84.71 51.31
C SER A 26 20.99 -84.37 49.85
N GLU A 27 21.25 -83.13 49.43
CA GLU A 27 21.71 -82.85 48.07
C GLU A 27 22.93 -81.93 48.12
N SER A 28 23.91 -82.33 47.32
CA SER A 28 25.25 -81.76 47.18
C SER A 28 25.22 -80.32 46.68
N HIS A 29 25.74 -79.38 47.49
CA HIS A 29 26.12 -78.06 46.98
C HIS A 29 27.36 -78.20 46.08
N GLN A 30 27.12 -78.19 44.76
CA GLN A 30 28.13 -77.75 43.80
C GLN A 30 28.54 -76.32 44.17
N GLY A 31 29.85 -76.05 44.16
CA GLY A 31 30.38 -74.69 44.34
C GLY A 31 29.74 -73.78 43.31
N VAL A 32 28.86 -72.90 43.78
CA VAL A 32 28.20 -71.91 42.94
C VAL A 32 29.13 -70.71 42.89
N GLU A 33 29.78 -70.53 41.76
CA GLU A 33 30.50 -69.31 41.42
C GLU A 33 29.49 -68.15 41.42
N GLU A 34 29.75 -67.12 42.24
CA GLU A 34 28.87 -65.97 42.40
C GLU A 34 28.90 -65.10 41.13
N SER A 35 27.75 -64.99 40.47
CA SER A 35 27.60 -64.47 39.10
C SER A 35 27.78 -62.95 38.95
N ASP A 36 28.11 -62.19 39.99
CA ASP A 36 28.12 -60.71 39.95
C ASP A 36 29.28 -60.11 40.77
N SER A 37 30.48 -60.64 40.54
CA SER A 37 31.73 -60.00 40.92
C SER A 37 32.16 -59.09 39.76
N SER A 38 32.39 -57.80 40.05
CA SER A 38 32.81 -56.82 39.04
C SER A 38 34.16 -57.11 38.38
N GLU A 39 34.86 -58.14 38.86
CA GLU A 39 36.15 -58.62 38.32
C GLU A 39 36.00 -59.84 37.40
N ASP A 40 34.80 -60.42 37.23
CA ASP A 40 34.64 -61.80 36.72
C ASP A 40 33.77 -61.99 35.46
N GLU A 41 33.36 -60.93 34.74
CA GLU A 41 32.51 -61.14 33.54
C GLU A 41 33.23 -61.81 32.35
N VAL A 42 34.56 -61.76 32.31
CA VAL A 42 35.42 -62.68 31.55
C VAL A 42 36.74 -62.76 32.31
N ALA A 43 37.16 -63.94 32.76
CA ALA A 43 38.51 -64.10 33.34
C ALA A 43 39.51 -63.47 32.36
N PRO A 44 40.24 -62.40 32.73
CA PRO A 44 40.98 -61.60 31.78
C PRO A 44 42.03 -62.52 31.17
N ARG A 45 41.78 -62.92 29.91
CA ARG A 45 42.66 -63.83 29.19
C ARG A 45 44.06 -63.23 29.20
N ASN A 46 44.15 -61.93 28.95
CA ASN A 46 45.37 -61.17 29.10
C ASN A 46 45.53 -60.59 30.52
N THR A 47 46.66 -60.88 31.17
CA THR A 47 46.97 -60.50 32.57
C THR A 47 47.72 -59.18 32.74
N VAL A 48 47.90 -58.43 31.65
CA VAL A 48 48.74 -57.22 31.60
C VAL A 48 48.18 -56.04 32.42
N GLY A 49 46.86 -55.99 32.65
CA GLY A 49 46.20 -54.90 33.38
C GLY A 49 46.10 -53.61 32.54
N ASP A 50 45.82 -52.48 33.19
CA ASP A 50 45.62 -51.17 32.54
C ASP A 50 46.97 -50.52 32.13
N VAL A 51 47.69 -51.20 31.22
CA VAL A 51 48.97 -50.76 30.68
C VAL A 51 48.79 -50.33 29.22
N PRO A 52 49.40 -49.21 28.78
CA PRO A 52 49.27 -48.75 27.40
C PRO A 52 49.72 -49.81 26.38
N LEU A 53 48.79 -50.28 25.55
CA LEU A 53 49.01 -51.29 24.50
C LEU A 53 50.02 -50.87 23.41
N VAL A 54 50.43 -49.59 23.42
CA VAL A 54 51.49 -49.07 22.54
C VAL A 54 52.80 -49.84 22.70
N TRP A 55 53.13 -50.29 23.91
CA TRP A 55 54.38 -51.02 24.18
C TRP A 55 54.46 -52.38 23.50
N TYR A 56 53.31 -52.97 23.18
CA TYR A 56 53.25 -54.24 22.48
C TYR A 56 53.13 -54.08 20.97
N LYS A 57 53.08 -52.86 20.40
CA LYS A 57 52.85 -52.65 18.96
C LYS A 57 53.89 -53.34 18.06
N ASP A 58 55.16 -53.30 18.45
CA ASP A 58 56.28 -53.86 17.69
C ASP A 58 56.54 -55.34 18.03
N GLU A 59 55.86 -55.88 19.04
CA GLU A 59 55.95 -57.27 19.49
C GLU A 59 54.93 -58.18 18.77
N GLU A 60 55.26 -59.47 18.60
CA GLU A 60 54.38 -60.47 17.96
C GLU A 60 53.18 -60.91 18.83
N HIS A 61 53.15 -60.49 20.10
CA HIS A 61 52.15 -60.84 21.11
C HIS A 61 51.71 -59.60 21.90
N ILE A 62 50.51 -59.62 22.48
CA ILE A 62 49.94 -58.48 23.25
C ILE A 62 50.09 -58.67 24.77
N GLY A 63 50.40 -59.89 25.22
CA GLY A 63 50.58 -60.20 26.61
C GLY A 63 50.68 -61.70 26.88
N TYR A 64 50.44 -62.09 28.13
CA TYR A 64 50.50 -63.47 28.59
C TYR A 64 49.20 -63.87 29.30
N ASP A 65 48.80 -65.13 29.09
CA ASP A 65 47.71 -65.76 29.83
C ASP A 65 48.13 -65.99 31.30
N LEU A 66 47.16 -66.25 32.19
CA LEU A 66 47.36 -66.60 33.60
C LEU A 66 48.37 -67.75 33.81
N ASN A 67 48.47 -68.66 32.85
CA ASN A 67 49.40 -69.79 32.84
C ASN A 67 50.77 -69.46 32.20
N GLY A 68 51.05 -68.19 31.87
CA GLY A 68 52.30 -67.72 31.29
C GLY A 68 52.49 -67.98 29.80
N LYS A 69 51.43 -68.29 29.04
CA LYS A 69 51.50 -68.51 27.58
C LYS A 69 51.33 -67.19 26.81
N LYS A 70 52.13 -66.99 25.75
CA LYS A 70 52.06 -65.79 24.90
C LYS A 70 50.77 -65.74 24.09
N ILE A 71 50.04 -64.62 24.18
CA ILE A 71 48.85 -64.34 23.36
C ILE A 71 49.28 -63.70 22.05
N LYS A 72 49.35 -64.50 20.99
CA LYS A 72 49.79 -64.04 19.66
C LYS A 72 48.74 -63.16 18.99
N LYS A 73 49.22 -62.08 18.36
CA LYS A 73 48.36 -61.22 17.52
C LYS A 73 47.81 -61.99 16.33
N ARG A 74 46.59 -61.69 15.93
CA ARG A 74 46.04 -62.18 14.66
C ARG A 74 46.82 -61.57 13.51
N THR A 75 47.05 -62.35 12.45
CA THR A 75 47.73 -61.86 11.25
C THR A 75 46.89 -60.74 10.64
N ARG A 76 47.49 -59.55 10.52
CA ARG A 76 46.81 -58.36 10.01
C ARG A 76 46.41 -58.60 8.54
N LYS A 77 45.12 -58.79 8.27
CA LYS A 77 44.58 -58.84 6.90
C LYS A 77 44.76 -57.47 6.23
N ASP A 78 44.86 -57.44 4.90
CA ASP A 78 45.00 -56.18 4.17
C ASP A 78 43.77 -55.30 4.37
N LYS A 79 43.96 -53.97 4.44
CA LYS A 79 42.88 -53.02 4.74
C LYS A 79 41.67 -53.16 3.81
N VAL A 80 41.93 -53.51 2.55
CA VAL A 80 40.88 -53.71 1.55
C VAL A 80 40.07 -54.99 1.84
N GLU A 81 40.73 -56.05 2.31
CA GLU A 81 40.09 -57.32 2.65
C GLU A 81 39.21 -57.18 3.91
N SER A 82 39.71 -56.47 4.93
CA SER A 82 38.93 -56.14 6.13
C SER A 82 37.72 -55.24 5.83
N PHE A 83 37.85 -54.35 4.84
CA PHE A 83 36.77 -53.46 4.45
C PHE A 83 35.67 -54.21 3.68
N LEU A 84 36.04 -55.14 2.80
CA LEU A 84 35.07 -55.99 2.09
C LEU A 84 34.31 -56.92 3.05
N GLU A 85 35.01 -57.56 4.00
CA GLU A 85 34.36 -58.37 5.05
C GLU A 85 33.40 -57.53 5.91
N SER A 86 33.74 -56.26 6.19
CA SER A 86 32.90 -55.36 6.97
C SER A 86 31.64 -54.88 6.25
N ALA A 87 31.66 -54.85 4.91
CA ALA A 87 30.57 -54.37 4.06
C ALA A 87 29.54 -55.47 3.75
N ASP A 88 29.99 -56.73 3.66
CA ASP A 88 29.12 -57.88 3.35
C ASP A 88 28.36 -58.43 4.58
N ASP A 89 28.82 -58.14 5.81
CA ASP A 89 28.28 -58.72 7.04
C ASP A 89 27.25 -57.80 7.74
N ALA A 90 25.96 -58.07 7.55
CA ALA A 90 24.85 -57.22 8.06
C ALA A 90 24.79 -57.07 9.61
N LYS A 91 25.53 -57.91 10.34
CA LYS A 91 25.63 -57.91 11.80
C LYS A 91 26.83 -57.14 12.34
N ASN A 92 27.62 -56.51 11.49
CA ASN A 92 28.84 -55.82 11.91
C ASN A 92 28.59 -54.72 12.97
N TRP A 93 27.44 -54.03 12.92
CA TRP A 93 27.08 -53.04 13.94
C TRP A 93 26.80 -53.60 15.34
N LEU A 94 26.67 -54.93 15.48
CA LEU A 94 26.54 -55.64 16.77
C LEU A 94 27.89 -56.16 17.30
N LYS A 95 28.96 -56.03 16.50
CA LYS A 95 30.32 -56.46 16.85
C LYS A 95 31.08 -55.27 17.43
N VAL A 96 31.81 -55.50 18.52
CA VAL A 96 32.77 -54.55 19.10
C VAL A 96 34.12 -55.23 19.13
N TYR A 97 35.13 -54.57 18.57
CA TYR A 97 36.50 -55.08 18.60
C TYR A 97 37.14 -54.73 19.95
N ASP A 98 37.60 -55.75 20.66
CA ASP A 98 38.36 -55.63 21.90
C ASP A 98 39.86 -55.58 21.58
N GLU A 99 40.45 -54.38 21.73
CA GLU A 99 41.87 -54.15 21.50
C GLU A 99 42.77 -54.86 22.52
N TYR A 100 42.25 -55.16 23.71
CA TYR A 100 43.05 -55.72 24.81
C TYR A 100 43.32 -57.23 24.65
N ASN A 101 42.37 -57.95 24.03
CA ASN A 101 42.49 -59.38 23.73
C ASN A 101 42.64 -59.69 22.22
N ASP A 102 42.52 -58.69 21.33
CA ASP A 102 42.59 -58.83 19.87
C ASP A 102 41.50 -59.78 19.31
N GLU A 103 40.26 -59.56 19.77
CA GLU A 103 39.07 -60.35 19.41
C GLU A 103 37.86 -59.45 19.08
N GLU A 104 36.94 -59.93 18.24
CA GLU A 104 35.65 -59.27 17.97
C GLU A 104 34.56 -59.92 18.81
N VAL A 105 33.90 -59.13 19.66
CA VAL A 105 32.84 -59.57 20.58
C VAL A 105 31.47 -59.15 20.02
N GLU A 106 30.54 -60.09 19.86
CA GLU A 106 29.16 -59.80 19.47
C GLU A 106 28.26 -59.62 20.70
N VAL A 107 27.49 -58.52 20.76
CA VAL A 107 26.54 -58.29 21.85
C VAL A 107 25.39 -59.29 21.81
N THR A 108 25.12 -59.98 22.92
CA THR A 108 24.07 -61.00 22.95
C THR A 108 22.67 -60.38 22.93
N LYS A 109 21.68 -61.12 22.42
CA LYS A 109 20.27 -60.65 22.41
C LYS A 109 19.72 -60.39 23.81
N LYS A 110 20.28 -61.01 24.86
CA LYS A 110 19.86 -60.80 26.27
C LYS A 110 20.38 -59.46 26.79
N GLU A 111 21.65 -59.14 26.57
CA GLU A 111 22.25 -57.83 26.87
C GLU A 111 21.50 -56.71 26.14
N LEU A 112 21.18 -56.90 24.86
CA LEU A 112 20.47 -55.89 24.08
C LEU A 112 19.05 -55.61 24.63
N LYS A 113 18.35 -56.66 25.10
CA LYS A 113 17.06 -56.51 25.81
C LYS A 113 17.24 -55.82 27.17
N LEU A 114 18.31 -56.13 27.90
CA LEU A 114 18.64 -55.53 29.20
C LEU A 114 18.91 -54.02 29.04
N ILE A 115 19.77 -53.64 28.09
CA ILE A 115 20.08 -52.25 27.75
C ILE A 115 18.81 -51.49 27.36
N ASN A 116 17.93 -52.08 26.55
CA ASN A 116 16.68 -51.45 26.14
C ASN A 116 15.69 -51.28 27.31
N ARG A 117 15.69 -52.19 28.31
CA ARG A 117 14.89 -52.03 29.54
C ARG A 117 15.44 -50.92 30.42
N LEU A 118 16.76 -50.88 30.61
CA LEU A 118 17.46 -49.83 31.35
C LEU A 118 17.21 -48.44 30.75
N LEU A 119 17.36 -48.28 29.42
CA LEU A 119 17.10 -47.02 28.73
C LEU A 119 15.64 -46.54 28.88
N LYS A 120 14.70 -47.48 29.02
CA LYS A 120 13.28 -47.18 29.25
C LYS A 120 12.92 -46.98 30.73
N GLY A 121 13.91 -46.98 31.64
CA GLY A 121 13.70 -46.83 33.08
C GLY A 121 12.94 -47.99 33.73
N LYS A 122 12.93 -49.17 33.11
CA LYS A 122 12.31 -50.39 33.66
C LYS A 122 13.32 -51.20 34.46
N ALA A 123 12.84 -52.00 35.40
CA ALA A 123 13.68 -52.92 36.17
C ALA A 123 14.48 -53.85 35.23
N PRO A 124 15.77 -54.13 35.50
CA PRO A 124 16.64 -54.93 34.62
C PRO A 124 16.15 -56.37 34.49
N HIS A 125 15.83 -57.01 35.62
CA HIS A 125 15.22 -58.34 35.67
C HIS A 125 13.74 -58.29 35.30
N SER A 126 13.28 -59.29 34.54
CA SER A 126 11.86 -59.40 34.16
C SER A 126 10.94 -59.68 35.32
N ASP A 127 11.45 -60.27 36.39
CA ASP A 127 10.66 -60.91 37.44
C ASP A 127 10.49 -60.00 38.68
N PHE A 128 10.94 -58.74 38.58
CA PHE A 128 10.82 -57.77 39.66
C PHE A 128 9.40 -57.21 39.75
N ASP A 129 8.74 -57.42 40.89
CA ASP A 129 7.46 -56.81 41.24
C ASP A 129 7.69 -55.50 42.03
N PRO A 130 7.39 -54.32 41.45
CA PRO A 130 7.60 -53.04 42.12
C PRO A 130 6.69 -52.78 43.33
N TYR A 131 5.66 -53.60 43.56
CA TYR A 131 4.62 -53.34 44.55
C TYR A 131 4.44 -54.45 45.60
N ALA A 132 5.54 -55.12 45.98
CA ALA A 132 5.48 -56.15 47.01
C ALA A 132 5.05 -55.60 48.39
N PRO A 133 4.15 -56.29 49.13
CA PRO A 133 3.71 -55.86 50.46
C PRO A 133 4.82 -56.02 51.52
N TYR A 134 4.92 -55.06 52.45
CA TYR A 134 5.93 -55.04 53.52
C TYR A 134 5.59 -56.04 54.65
N VAL A 135 6.57 -56.84 55.06
CA VAL A 135 6.42 -57.86 56.12
C VAL A 135 7.36 -57.56 57.29
N ASP A 136 6.78 -57.30 58.47
CA ASP A 136 7.51 -57.21 59.73
C ASP A 136 7.98 -58.61 60.16
N TRP A 137 9.23 -58.94 59.82
CA TRP A 137 9.81 -60.27 60.02
C TRP A 137 10.29 -60.55 61.46
N PHE A 138 10.31 -59.55 62.34
CA PHE A 138 10.74 -59.73 63.72
C PHE A 138 9.95 -58.85 64.68
N LYS A 139 9.21 -59.49 65.60
CA LYS A 139 8.50 -58.83 66.69
C LYS A 139 8.79 -59.57 67.99
N TRP A 140 9.37 -58.86 68.97
CA TRP A 140 9.73 -59.43 70.28
C TRP A 140 8.53 -59.32 71.23
N ASP A 141 7.84 -60.43 71.49
CA ASP A 141 6.54 -60.40 72.18
C ASP A 141 6.61 -60.26 73.73
N ASP A 142 7.77 -60.47 74.38
CA ASP A 142 7.92 -60.33 75.85
C ASP A 142 9.05 -59.35 76.27
N ALA A 143 8.85 -58.06 76.02
CA ALA A 143 9.80 -56.98 76.35
C ALA A 143 9.59 -56.38 77.76
N LYS A 144 9.68 -57.19 78.83
CA LYS A 144 9.46 -56.71 80.22
C LYS A 144 10.73 -56.20 80.92
N HIS A 145 11.92 -56.62 80.50
CA HIS A 145 13.20 -56.16 81.02
C HIS A 145 13.98 -55.36 79.98
N PRO A 146 14.71 -54.29 80.37
CA PRO A 146 15.59 -53.59 79.45
C PRO A 146 16.73 -54.52 79.01
N LEU A 147 17.17 -54.39 77.76
CA LEU A 147 18.24 -55.19 77.16
C LEU A 147 19.60 -55.08 77.90
N SER A 148 19.80 -54.05 78.74
CA SER A 148 21.04 -53.80 79.47
C SER A 148 20.78 -53.38 80.92
N ASN A 149 21.59 -53.88 81.84
CA ASN A 149 21.53 -53.57 83.28
C ASN A 149 22.62 -52.55 83.71
N ALA A 150 23.06 -51.68 82.81
CA ALA A 150 24.08 -50.67 83.11
C ALA A 150 23.54 -49.64 84.13
N PRO A 151 24.31 -49.28 85.19
CA PRO A 151 23.85 -48.32 86.19
C PRO A 151 23.71 -46.93 85.58
N GLU A 152 22.65 -46.23 85.98
CA GLU A 152 22.36 -44.93 85.40
C GLU A 152 23.35 -43.84 85.82
N PRO A 153 23.89 -43.06 84.88
CA PRO A 153 24.86 -42.02 85.20
C PRO A 153 24.17 -40.82 85.88
N LYS A 154 24.84 -40.23 86.88
CA LYS A 154 24.34 -39.09 87.67
C LYS A 154 23.83 -37.89 86.85
N ARG A 155 24.33 -37.71 85.62
CA ARG A 155 23.86 -36.66 84.68
C ARG A 155 22.39 -36.80 84.26
N ARG A 156 21.76 -37.96 84.49
CA ARG A 156 20.32 -38.16 84.26
C ARG A 156 19.47 -37.55 85.37
N PHE A 157 20.00 -37.45 86.59
CA PHE A 157 19.27 -36.95 87.77
C PHE A 157 19.65 -35.52 88.16
N ILE A 158 20.82 -35.05 87.73
CA ILE A 158 21.32 -33.69 88.01
C ILE A 158 21.08 -32.80 86.78
N PRO A 159 20.76 -31.51 86.95
CA PRO A 159 20.66 -30.56 85.84
C PRO A 159 21.86 -30.61 84.89
N SER A 160 21.58 -30.48 83.59
CA SER A 160 22.56 -30.68 82.54
C SER A 160 23.70 -29.66 82.61
N LYS A 161 24.92 -30.16 82.83
CA LYS A 161 26.14 -29.32 82.78
C LYS A 161 26.39 -28.74 81.38
N TRP A 162 25.92 -29.41 80.34
CA TRP A 162 26.02 -28.90 78.96
C TRP A 162 25.11 -27.69 78.75
N GLU A 163 23.90 -27.77 79.27
CA GLU A 163 22.95 -26.66 79.25
C GLU A 163 23.50 -25.48 80.06
N SER A 164 24.04 -25.72 81.25
CA SER A 164 24.72 -24.69 82.03
C SER A 164 25.85 -24.00 81.24
N LYS A 165 26.70 -24.75 80.53
CA LYS A 165 27.73 -24.16 79.65
C LYS A 165 27.14 -23.33 78.51
N LYS A 166 26.05 -23.80 77.88
CA LYS A 166 25.34 -23.06 76.82
C LYS A 166 24.71 -21.78 77.36
N VAL A 167 24.07 -21.83 78.53
CA VAL A 167 23.48 -20.67 79.19
C VAL A 167 24.56 -19.66 79.51
N VAL A 168 25.71 -20.07 80.05
CA VAL A 168 26.83 -19.16 80.31
C VAL A 168 27.35 -18.51 79.01
N LYS A 169 27.47 -19.28 77.92
CA LYS A 169 27.86 -18.75 76.60
C LYS A 169 26.85 -17.71 76.10
N LEU A 170 25.55 -18.00 76.21
CA LEU A 170 24.48 -17.09 75.81
C LEU A 170 24.43 -15.84 76.71
N VAL A 171 24.59 -15.98 78.02
CA VAL A 171 24.69 -14.86 78.96
C VAL A 171 25.88 -13.96 78.62
N ARG A 172 27.02 -14.53 78.23
CA ARG A 172 28.19 -13.77 77.79
C ARG A 172 27.91 -13.02 76.49
N ALA A 173 27.24 -13.65 75.52
CA ALA A 173 26.83 -13.04 74.27
C ALA A 173 25.76 -11.94 74.45
N ILE A 174 24.84 -12.10 75.41
CA ILE A 174 23.87 -11.07 75.81
C ILE A 174 24.59 -9.89 76.46
N ARG A 175 25.54 -10.15 77.37
CA ARG A 175 26.33 -9.11 78.05
C ARG A 175 27.21 -8.32 77.08
N MET A 176 27.72 -8.97 76.03
CA MET A 176 28.45 -8.34 74.93
C MET A 176 27.52 -7.62 73.92
N GLY A 177 26.20 -7.67 74.10
CA GLY A 177 25.23 -7.01 73.22
C GLY A 177 24.97 -7.69 71.88
N LEU A 178 25.53 -8.88 71.65
CA LEU A 178 25.38 -9.66 70.41
C LEU A 178 23.98 -10.31 70.31
N ILE A 179 23.38 -10.62 71.45
CA ILE A 179 22.03 -11.20 71.53
C ILE A 179 21.15 -10.23 72.32
N LYS A 180 20.19 -9.60 71.63
CA LYS A 180 19.11 -8.83 72.24
C LYS A 180 17.89 -9.75 72.38
N ARG A 181 17.31 -9.84 73.58
CA ARG A 181 16.26 -10.83 73.90
C ARG A 181 14.91 -10.50 73.27
N ASP A 182 14.59 -9.23 73.10
CA ASP A 182 13.40 -8.78 72.39
C ASP A 182 13.82 -7.78 71.31
N LYS A 183 13.82 -8.21 70.04
CA LYS A 183 13.71 -7.27 68.94
C LYS A 183 12.21 -7.01 68.77
N PRO A 184 11.70 -5.77 68.90
CA PRO A 184 10.33 -5.49 68.47
C PRO A 184 10.19 -5.93 67.02
N LYS A 185 9.06 -6.55 66.64
CA LYS A 185 8.78 -6.83 65.22
C LYS A 185 8.94 -5.50 64.49
N GLU A 186 9.85 -5.43 63.51
CA GLU A 186 9.97 -4.24 62.68
C GLU A 186 8.63 -4.05 61.97
N GLU A 187 7.86 -3.05 62.38
CA GLU A 187 6.69 -2.61 61.62
C GLU A 187 7.19 -2.18 60.24
N GLN A 188 6.59 -2.70 59.17
CA GLN A 188 6.94 -2.31 57.81
C GLN A 188 6.76 -0.79 57.69
N GLN A 189 7.86 -0.05 57.60
CA GLN A 189 7.80 1.39 57.41
C GLN A 189 7.33 1.67 55.99
N PHE A 190 6.05 2.00 55.82
CA PHE A 190 5.53 2.54 54.58
C PHE A 190 6.05 3.96 54.43
N TYR A 191 6.98 4.17 53.50
CA TYR A 191 7.40 5.51 53.11
C TYR A 191 6.52 5.99 51.95
N HIS A 192 6.11 7.26 52.01
CA HIS A 192 5.37 7.86 50.91
C HIS A 192 6.35 8.11 49.76
N LEU A 193 6.31 7.27 48.72
CA LEU A 193 7.22 7.34 47.57
C LEU A 193 7.06 8.65 46.77
N TRP A 194 5.85 9.22 46.79
CA TRP A 194 5.52 10.46 46.09
C TRP A 194 5.42 11.61 47.09
N GLY A 195 6.47 12.42 47.26
CA GLY A 195 6.41 13.60 48.15
C GLY A 195 5.40 14.66 47.68
N ASP A 196 5.38 15.81 48.34
CA ASP A 196 4.63 16.99 47.86
C ASP A 196 5.23 17.47 46.53
N ASP A 197 4.64 17.03 45.41
CA ASP A 197 5.04 17.27 44.01
C ASP A 197 4.99 18.76 43.55
N SER A 198 5.06 19.70 44.49
CA SER A 198 5.06 21.15 44.21
C SER A 198 6.39 21.66 43.66
N SER A 199 7.50 20.93 43.82
CA SER A 199 8.85 21.36 43.45
C SER A 199 9.49 20.57 42.29
N SER A 200 8.74 19.77 41.52
CA SER A 200 9.27 19.05 40.36
C SER A 200 9.16 19.86 39.06
N THR A 201 9.89 20.99 39.02
CA THR A 201 10.24 21.72 37.78
C THR A 201 11.34 21.01 36.98
N GLU A 202 11.60 19.73 37.23
CA GLU A 202 12.48 18.90 36.42
C GLU A 202 11.66 18.09 35.41
N LYS A 203 10.95 18.78 34.52
CA LYS A 203 10.47 18.16 33.27
C LYS A 203 11.66 17.96 32.34
N ALA A 204 12.42 16.91 32.65
CA ALA A 204 13.16 16.06 31.74
C ALA A 204 13.13 16.51 30.26
N ASN A 205 14.10 17.33 29.87
CA ASN A 205 14.45 17.63 28.47
C ASN A 205 15.13 16.40 27.83
N HIS A 206 14.40 15.29 27.68
CA HIS A 206 14.87 14.08 27.01
C HIS A 206 13.69 13.36 26.37
N LEU A 207 13.94 12.76 25.18
CA LEU A 207 13.03 11.95 24.33
C LEU A 207 11.55 12.09 24.69
N SER A 208 10.80 12.81 23.85
CA SER A 208 9.41 13.15 24.13
C SER A 208 8.52 11.91 24.28
N PHE A 209 8.42 11.38 25.51
CA PHE A 209 7.58 10.25 25.85
C PHE A 209 6.15 10.57 25.45
N ILE A 210 5.52 9.65 24.71
CA ILE A 210 4.11 9.77 24.33
C ILE A 210 3.33 9.00 25.39
N PRO A 211 2.61 9.69 26.29
CA PRO A 211 1.81 9.01 27.31
C PRO A 211 0.77 8.14 26.62
N ALA A 212 0.42 7.03 27.27
CA ALA A 212 -0.66 6.19 26.80
C ALA A 212 -1.97 7.03 26.73
N PRO A 213 -2.79 6.84 25.67
CA PRO A 213 -4.09 7.49 25.62
C PRO A 213 -4.94 7.01 26.81
N LYS A 214 -5.64 7.93 27.45
CA LYS A 214 -6.61 7.60 28.51
C LYS A 214 -7.85 6.95 27.87
N SER A 215 -8.53 6.07 28.61
CA SER A 215 -9.86 5.62 28.20
C SER A 215 -10.80 6.83 28.10
N LYS A 216 -11.78 6.74 27.21
CA LYS A 216 -12.87 7.72 27.19
C LYS A 216 -13.67 7.57 28.48
N LEU A 217 -14.21 8.68 28.95
CA LEU A 217 -15.18 8.64 30.05
C LEU A 217 -16.46 7.96 29.55
N PRO A 218 -17.15 7.15 30.39
CA PRO A 218 -18.41 6.55 30.02
C PRO A 218 -19.44 7.59 29.57
N GLY A 219 -20.07 7.32 28.42
CA GLY A 219 -21.10 8.18 27.82
C GLY A 219 -22.53 7.75 28.15
N HIS A 220 -23.52 8.45 27.58
CA HIS A 220 -24.94 8.09 27.72
C HIS A 220 -25.30 6.76 27.06
N GLU A 221 -24.57 6.37 26.01
CA GLU A 221 -24.70 5.10 25.30
C GLU A 221 -24.36 3.87 26.17
N GLU A 222 -23.40 4.02 27.10
CA GLU A 222 -22.96 2.97 28.04
C GLU A 222 -23.85 2.89 29.29
N SER A 223 -24.83 3.79 29.42
CA SER A 223 -25.77 3.73 30.53
C SER A 223 -26.67 2.49 30.42
N TYR A 224 -27.11 1.95 31.56
CA TYR A 224 -28.05 0.82 31.55
C TYR A 224 -29.45 1.19 31.03
N ASN A 225 -29.76 2.49 30.96
CA ASN A 225 -31.04 3.01 30.52
C ASN A 225 -30.82 4.18 29.54
N PRO A 226 -30.28 3.91 28.34
CA PRO A 226 -30.05 4.94 27.33
C PRO A 226 -31.38 5.38 26.71
N SER A 227 -31.39 6.56 26.07
CA SER A 227 -32.53 6.99 25.26
C SER A 227 -32.75 6.04 24.08
N LEU A 228 -33.97 6.03 23.54
CA LEU A 228 -34.35 5.13 22.44
C LEU A 228 -33.51 5.33 21.18
N GLU A 229 -32.95 6.52 20.98
CA GLU A 229 -32.09 6.86 19.84
C GLU A 229 -30.76 6.08 19.81
N TYR A 230 -30.26 5.66 20.97
CA TYR A 230 -29.03 4.87 21.06
C TYR A 230 -29.25 3.37 20.85
N ILE A 231 -30.50 2.90 20.89
CA ILE A 231 -30.82 1.48 20.73
C ILE A 231 -30.85 1.18 19.22
N PRO A 232 -29.92 0.35 18.71
CA PRO A 232 -29.85 0.11 17.28
C PRO A 232 -31.08 -0.63 16.76
N THR A 233 -31.44 -0.34 15.52
CA THR A 233 -32.49 -1.06 14.79
C THR A 233 -32.02 -2.47 14.40
N GLN A 234 -32.95 -3.37 14.06
CA GLN A 234 -32.60 -4.74 13.64
C GLN A 234 -31.76 -4.75 12.35
N GLU A 235 -32.00 -3.80 11.44
CA GLU A 235 -31.20 -3.63 10.22
C GLU A 235 -29.75 -3.25 10.53
N GLU A 236 -29.54 -2.34 11.50
CA GLU A 236 -28.20 -1.96 11.97
C GLU A 236 -27.49 -3.14 12.65
N ILE A 237 -28.20 -3.91 13.48
CA ILE A 237 -27.63 -5.11 14.12
C ILE A 237 -27.16 -6.12 13.07
N ASN A 238 -27.98 -6.35 12.03
CA ASN A 238 -27.61 -7.23 10.92
C ASN A 238 -26.40 -6.66 10.15
N SER A 239 -26.34 -5.34 9.96
CA SER A 239 -25.19 -4.68 9.34
C SER A 239 -23.90 -4.88 10.15
N TYR A 240 -23.97 -4.81 11.50
CA TYR A 240 -22.82 -5.06 12.37
C TYR A 240 -22.35 -6.51 12.31
N GLN A 241 -23.27 -7.48 12.16
CA GLN A 241 -22.90 -8.88 11.99
C GLN A 241 -22.16 -9.14 10.67
N LEU A 242 -22.48 -8.38 9.62
CA LEU A 242 -21.77 -8.43 8.33
C LEU A 242 -20.39 -7.75 8.37
N MET A 243 -20.14 -6.85 9.33
CA MET A 243 -18.82 -6.23 9.53
C MET A 243 -17.82 -7.24 10.11
N PHE A 244 -16.53 -7.03 9.81
CA PHE A 244 -15.43 -7.76 10.45
C PHE A 244 -15.35 -7.45 11.94
N GLU A 245 -14.88 -8.40 12.75
CA GLU A 245 -14.89 -8.31 14.22
C GLU A 245 -14.19 -7.04 14.76
N GLU A 246 -13.11 -6.60 14.11
CA GLU A 246 -12.34 -5.41 14.49
C GLU A 246 -13.10 -4.09 14.28
N ASP A 247 -13.99 -4.04 13.29
CA ASP A 247 -14.75 -2.84 12.92
C ASP A 247 -16.11 -2.75 13.64
N ARG A 248 -16.50 -3.81 14.35
CA ARG A 248 -17.78 -3.84 15.08
C ARG A 248 -17.78 -2.85 16.24
N PRO A 249 -18.95 -2.26 16.57
CA PRO A 249 -19.11 -1.57 17.83
C PRO A 249 -18.75 -2.51 19.00
N LYS A 250 -17.97 -2.01 19.97
CA LYS A 250 -17.49 -2.80 21.12
C LYS A 250 -18.61 -3.44 21.94
N PHE A 251 -19.74 -2.74 22.03
CA PHE A 251 -20.95 -3.23 22.66
C PHE A 251 -22.17 -2.70 21.92
N ILE A 252 -23.30 -3.39 22.09
CA ILE A 252 -24.60 -2.97 21.58
C ILE A 252 -25.35 -2.34 22.76
N PRO A 253 -25.74 -1.05 22.70
CA PRO A 253 -26.52 -0.42 23.74
C PRO A 253 -27.84 -1.15 23.97
N ARG A 254 -28.13 -1.48 25.23
CA ARG A 254 -29.37 -2.14 25.63
C ARG A 254 -30.00 -1.38 26.76
N ARG A 255 -31.32 -1.26 26.72
CA ARG A 255 -32.10 -0.59 27.75
C ARG A 255 -32.66 -1.60 28.74
N TYR A 256 -32.32 -1.39 30.00
CA TYR A 256 -32.83 -2.13 31.14
C TYR A 256 -33.70 -1.21 32.00
N THR A 257 -34.88 -1.69 32.39
CA THR A 257 -35.85 -0.90 33.17
C THR A 257 -35.43 -0.71 34.63
N SER A 258 -34.58 -1.59 35.16
CA SER A 258 -34.13 -1.55 36.55
C SER A 258 -32.66 -1.95 36.71
N LEU A 259 -31.99 -1.45 37.75
CA LEU A 259 -30.59 -1.79 38.02
C LEU A 259 -30.41 -3.30 38.30
N ARG A 260 -31.40 -3.93 38.96
CA ARG A 260 -31.40 -5.37 39.27
C ARG A 260 -31.47 -6.27 38.04
N SER A 261 -31.95 -5.76 36.91
CA SER A 261 -32.07 -6.52 35.66
C SER A 261 -30.82 -6.43 34.77
N ILE A 262 -29.78 -5.71 35.22
CA ILE A 262 -28.53 -5.59 34.46
C ILE A 262 -27.80 -6.93 34.53
N PRO A 263 -27.56 -7.60 33.39
CA PRO A 263 -26.75 -8.81 33.34
C PRO A 263 -25.27 -8.48 33.57
N ALA A 264 -24.49 -9.47 33.97
CA ALA A 264 -23.04 -9.35 33.92
C ALA A 264 -22.60 -9.11 32.47
N TYR A 265 -21.61 -8.25 32.25
CA TYR A 265 -21.10 -7.96 30.92
C TYR A 265 -20.08 -9.03 30.52
N ASP A 266 -20.47 -9.93 29.61
CA ASP A 266 -19.68 -11.10 29.21
C ASP A 266 -18.30 -10.75 28.63
N ASN A 267 -18.21 -9.64 27.90
CA ASN A 267 -16.97 -9.21 27.24
C ASN A 267 -16.04 -8.36 28.14
N ALA A 268 -16.37 -8.15 29.43
CA ALA A 268 -15.60 -7.28 30.31
C ALA A 268 -14.11 -7.67 30.39
N VAL A 269 -13.83 -8.97 30.50
CA VAL A 269 -12.46 -9.48 30.58
C VAL A 269 -11.74 -9.34 29.25
N LYS A 270 -12.45 -9.58 28.14
CA LYS A 270 -11.90 -9.45 26.78
C LYS A 270 -11.49 -8.00 26.50
N ASP A 271 -12.35 -7.04 26.80
CA ASP A 271 -12.09 -5.61 26.58
C ASP A 271 -10.89 -5.09 27.40
N VAL A 272 -10.76 -5.52 28.66
CA VAL A 272 -9.63 -5.15 29.52
C VAL A 272 -8.34 -5.79 29.02
N PHE A 273 -8.40 -7.05 28.56
CA PHE A 273 -7.26 -7.74 28.00
C PHE A 273 -6.78 -7.11 26.68
N GLU A 274 -7.70 -6.82 25.75
CA GLU A 274 -7.41 -6.09 24.52
C GLU A 274 -6.84 -4.71 24.81
N ARG A 275 -7.34 -4.01 25.82
CA ARG A 275 -6.78 -2.73 26.25
C ARG A 275 -5.34 -2.85 26.75
N CYS A 276 -4.99 -3.93 27.46
CA CYS A 276 -3.62 -4.21 27.87
C CYS A 276 -2.73 -4.51 26.66
N LEU A 277 -3.23 -5.24 25.67
CA LEU A 277 -2.55 -5.46 24.40
C LEU A 277 -2.33 -4.14 23.65
N ASP A 278 -3.34 -3.27 23.57
CA ASP A 278 -3.22 -1.92 22.97
C ASP A 278 -2.15 -1.07 23.65
N LEU A 279 -2.02 -1.17 24.98
CA LEU A 279 -1.02 -0.44 25.73
C LEU A 279 0.41 -0.91 25.43
N TYR A 280 0.58 -2.22 25.24
CA TYR A 280 1.88 -2.87 25.09
C TYR A 280 2.34 -2.96 23.63
N LEU A 281 1.46 -3.42 22.74
CA LEU A 281 1.78 -3.76 21.34
C LEU A 281 1.58 -2.60 20.36
N CYS A 282 0.56 -1.74 20.56
CA CYS A 282 0.24 -0.74 19.55
C CYS A 282 1.21 0.45 19.57
N PRO A 283 1.77 0.86 18.41
CA PRO A 283 2.66 2.00 18.32
C PRO A 283 1.91 3.32 18.58
N ARG A 284 2.51 4.20 19.40
CA ARG A 284 1.91 5.47 19.80
C ARG A 284 2.41 6.62 18.92
N VAL A 285 1.48 7.36 18.30
CA VAL A 285 1.80 8.48 17.41
C VAL A 285 1.05 9.74 17.85
N ARG A 286 1.75 10.88 17.94
CA ARG A 286 1.12 12.19 18.14
C ARG A 286 0.43 12.66 16.86
N LYS A 287 -0.89 12.50 16.77
CA LYS A 287 -1.70 13.07 15.69
C LYS A 287 -2.25 14.44 16.10
N LYS A 288 -2.00 15.47 15.28
CA LYS A 288 -2.70 16.76 15.39
C LYS A 288 -4.10 16.60 14.78
N ARG A 289 -5.13 16.48 15.62
CA ARG A 289 -6.52 16.52 15.14
C ARG A 289 -6.88 17.96 14.81
N ILE A 290 -7.31 18.17 13.58
CA ILE A 290 -7.70 19.48 13.06
C ILE A 290 -9.17 19.70 13.46
N ASN A 291 -9.39 20.38 14.59
CA ASN A 291 -10.72 20.81 15.01
C ASN A 291 -10.99 22.19 14.41
N ILE A 292 -11.27 22.21 13.11
CA ILE A 292 -11.54 23.44 12.34
C ILE A 292 -12.93 23.31 11.72
N ASP A 293 -13.68 24.40 11.73
CA ASP A 293 -14.98 24.46 11.06
C ASP A 293 -14.80 24.25 9.55
N PRO A 294 -15.57 23.36 8.91
CA PRO A 294 -15.38 23.06 7.48
C PRO A 294 -15.58 24.28 6.59
N GLU A 295 -16.30 25.30 7.05
CA GLU A 295 -16.53 26.54 6.32
C GLU A 295 -15.30 27.43 6.25
N SER A 296 -14.42 27.45 7.26
CA SER A 296 -13.20 28.26 7.23
C SER A 296 -12.15 27.73 6.25
N LEU A 297 -12.32 26.50 5.76
CA LEU A 297 -11.48 25.93 4.69
C LEU A 297 -11.84 26.49 3.30
N LYS A 298 -13.03 27.10 3.15
CA LYS A 298 -13.45 27.68 1.87
C LYS A 298 -12.71 29.01 1.65
N PRO A 299 -12.19 29.26 0.43
CA PRO A 299 -11.59 30.55 0.12
C PRO A 299 -12.65 31.65 0.17
N LYS A 300 -12.27 32.83 0.67
CA LYS A 300 -13.12 34.02 0.65
C LYS A 300 -13.18 34.56 -0.78
N LEU A 301 -14.23 34.20 -1.51
CA LEU A 301 -14.48 34.65 -2.89
C LEU A 301 -15.64 35.66 -2.91
N PRO A 302 -15.68 36.58 -3.89
CA PRO A 302 -16.83 37.43 -4.12
C PRO A 302 -18.12 36.63 -4.32
N SER A 303 -19.26 37.24 -3.97
CA SER A 303 -20.55 36.59 -4.15
C SER A 303 -20.92 36.52 -5.63
N ARG A 304 -21.70 35.50 -6.02
CA ARG A 304 -22.12 35.31 -7.42
C ARG A 304 -23.00 36.46 -7.92
N ARG A 305 -23.75 37.11 -7.03
CA ARG A 305 -24.67 38.21 -7.39
C ARG A 305 -23.91 39.43 -7.90
N ASP A 306 -22.73 39.69 -7.36
CA ASP A 306 -21.89 40.84 -7.71
C ASP A 306 -21.17 40.65 -9.05
N LEU A 307 -21.08 39.42 -9.54
CA LEU A 307 -20.34 39.04 -10.76
C LEU A 307 -21.24 38.87 -11.99
N LYS A 308 -22.52 39.26 -11.91
CA LYS A 308 -23.42 39.29 -13.07
C LYS A 308 -22.95 40.36 -14.08
N PRO A 309 -23.16 40.15 -15.40
CA PRO A 309 -23.95 39.09 -16.02
C PRO A 309 -23.15 37.83 -16.39
N TYR A 310 -23.80 36.67 -16.32
CA TYR A 310 -23.30 35.38 -16.81
C TYR A 310 -24.50 34.48 -17.18
N PRO A 311 -24.32 33.49 -18.07
CA PRO A 311 -25.43 32.64 -18.50
C PRO A 311 -25.88 31.69 -17.38
N VAL A 312 -27.19 31.54 -17.20
CA VAL A 312 -27.81 30.74 -16.13
C VAL A 312 -28.80 29.72 -16.69
N THR A 313 -29.69 30.16 -17.59
CA THR A 313 -30.81 29.34 -18.06
C THR A 313 -30.72 29.07 -19.56
N CYS A 314 -31.15 27.88 -19.96
CA CYS A 314 -31.29 27.52 -21.38
C CYS A 314 -32.45 28.33 -21.97
N TYR A 315 -32.14 29.17 -22.96
CA TYR A 315 -33.11 30.03 -23.64
C TYR A 315 -33.69 29.36 -24.88
N LEU A 316 -32.82 28.81 -25.73
CA LEU A 316 -33.21 28.24 -27.02
C LEU A 316 -32.46 26.94 -27.30
N GLU A 317 -33.16 26.00 -27.95
CA GLU A 317 -32.61 24.74 -28.45
C GLU A 317 -32.66 24.73 -29.98
N TYR A 318 -31.52 24.50 -30.63
CA TYR A 318 -31.45 24.32 -32.09
C TYR A 318 -31.59 22.83 -32.38
N LYS A 319 -32.73 22.45 -32.94
CA LYS A 319 -33.06 21.07 -33.29
C LYS A 319 -33.05 20.90 -34.80
N GLY A 320 -32.38 19.86 -35.27
CA GLY A 320 -32.44 19.47 -36.68
C GLY A 320 -31.35 18.50 -37.12
N HIS A 321 -30.21 18.49 -36.43
CA HIS A 321 -29.21 17.43 -36.63
C HIS A 321 -29.77 16.07 -36.22
N THR A 322 -29.29 15.01 -36.85
CA THR A 322 -29.73 13.64 -36.59
C THR A 322 -28.73 12.84 -35.76
N ASP A 323 -27.51 13.35 -35.60
CA ASP A 323 -26.45 12.76 -34.78
C ASP A 323 -25.71 13.85 -33.96
N ALA A 324 -24.75 13.46 -33.14
CA ALA A 324 -23.97 14.30 -32.24
C ALA A 324 -23.34 15.51 -32.94
N VAL A 325 -23.57 16.69 -32.40
CA VAL A 325 -22.94 17.93 -32.87
C VAL A 325 -21.55 18.03 -32.24
N VAL A 326 -20.51 17.90 -33.07
CA VAL A 326 -19.12 17.80 -32.58
C VAL A 326 -18.46 19.16 -32.41
N SER A 327 -18.84 20.13 -33.25
CA SER A 327 -18.21 21.44 -33.27
C SER A 327 -19.21 22.53 -33.61
N ILE A 328 -19.06 23.67 -32.93
CA ILE A 328 -19.82 24.88 -33.18
C ILE A 328 -18.87 26.07 -33.30
N SER A 329 -19.25 27.02 -34.15
CA SER A 329 -18.50 28.25 -34.31
C SER A 329 -19.47 29.39 -34.63
N ILE A 330 -19.19 30.56 -34.07
CA ILE A 330 -20.05 31.73 -34.19
C ILE A 330 -19.40 32.79 -35.08
N GLU A 331 -20.21 33.45 -35.88
CA GLU A 331 -19.77 34.57 -36.69
C GLU A 331 -19.36 35.77 -35.81
N ALA A 332 -18.42 36.58 -36.29
CA ALA A 332 -17.94 37.78 -35.61
C ALA A 332 -19.05 38.79 -35.23
N SER A 333 -20.15 38.85 -36.00
CA SER A 333 -21.29 39.72 -35.69
C SER A 333 -22.11 39.20 -34.48
N GLY A 334 -22.16 37.87 -34.32
CA GLY A 334 -22.99 37.17 -33.34
C GLY A 334 -24.37 36.75 -33.83
N GLN A 335 -24.76 37.09 -35.07
CA GLN A 335 -26.09 36.78 -35.62
C GLN A 335 -26.22 35.33 -36.11
N TRP A 336 -25.12 34.77 -36.63
CA TRP A 336 -25.11 33.46 -37.26
C TRP A 336 -24.21 32.48 -36.51
N LEU A 337 -24.70 31.24 -36.36
CA LEU A 337 -23.99 30.12 -35.76
C LEU A 337 -23.82 29.03 -36.81
N ALA A 338 -22.62 28.49 -36.99
CA ALA A 338 -22.44 27.24 -37.73
C ALA A 338 -22.20 26.06 -36.79
N SER A 339 -22.72 24.91 -37.19
CA SER A 339 -22.53 23.64 -36.50
C SER A 339 -22.11 22.56 -37.48
N GLY A 340 -21.22 21.67 -37.01
CA GLY A 340 -20.83 20.45 -37.71
C GLY A 340 -21.18 19.23 -36.89
N SER A 341 -21.82 18.25 -37.53
CA SER A 341 -22.32 17.04 -36.88
C SER A 341 -21.70 15.77 -37.48
N LEU A 342 -21.77 14.69 -36.71
CA LEU A 342 -21.43 13.35 -37.19
C LEU A 342 -22.40 12.84 -38.26
N ASP A 343 -23.57 13.47 -38.43
CA ASP A 343 -24.54 13.17 -39.50
C ASP A 343 -24.04 13.54 -40.91
N GLY A 344 -22.84 14.11 -41.02
CA GLY A 344 -22.26 14.53 -42.30
C GLY A 344 -22.75 15.90 -42.76
N THR A 345 -23.56 16.61 -41.96
CA THR A 345 -24.09 17.92 -42.33
C THR A 345 -23.42 19.07 -41.58
N VAL A 346 -23.25 20.19 -42.29
CA VAL A 346 -22.95 21.50 -41.71
C VAL A 346 -24.17 22.38 -41.85
N ARG A 347 -24.58 23.02 -40.76
CA ARG A 347 -25.77 23.86 -40.72
C ARG A 347 -25.46 25.27 -40.25
N ILE A 348 -26.11 26.25 -40.84
CA ILE A 348 -26.10 27.64 -40.37
C ILE A 348 -27.43 27.95 -39.72
N TRP A 349 -27.35 28.49 -38.52
CA TRP A 349 -28.49 28.86 -37.69
C TRP A 349 -28.52 30.35 -37.43
N GLU A 350 -29.71 30.92 -37.48
CA GLU A 350 -29.99 32.24 -36.94
C GLU A 350 -30.04 32.16 -35.41
N VAL A 351 -29.23 32.96 -34.72
CA VAL A 351 -29.05 32.87 -33.26
C VAL A 351 -30.34 33.19 -32.50
N GLU A 352 -31.09 34.21 -32.91
CA GLU A 352 -32.28 34.68 -32.17
C GLU A 352 -33.49 33.75 -32.29
N THR A 353 -33.70 33.17 -33.49
CA THR A 353 -34.91 32.40 -33.80
C THR A 353 -34.70 30.90 -33.78
N GLY A 354 -33.46 30.43 -33.93
CA GLY A 354 -33.14 29.01 -34.07
C GLY A 354 -33.42 28.43 -35.45
N ARG A 355 -33.73 29.28 -36.43
CA ARG A 355 -34.01 28.84 -37.81
C ARG A 355 -32.73 28.39 -38.51
N CYS A 356 -32.80 27.25 -39.18
CA CYS A 356 -31.73 26.75 -40.03
C CYS A 356 -31.81 27.44 -41.40
N LEU A 357 -30.84 28.29 -41.73
CA LEU A 357 -30.78 29.02 -42.99
C LEU A 357 -30.27 28.12 -44.13
N ARG A 358 -29.19 27.39 -43.88
CA ARG A 358 -28.49 26.63 -44.92
C ARG A 358 -27.95 25.32 -44.37
N VAL A 359 -27.97 24.30 -45.22
CA VAL A 359 -27.45 22.96 -44.94
C VAL A 359 -26.50 22.58 -46.07
N TRP A 360 -25.32 22.08 -45.72
CA TRP A 360 -24.41 21.39 -46.64
C TRP A 360 -24.26 19.94 -46.21
N GLU A 361 -24.26 19.03 -47.17
CA GLU A 361 -24.18 17.59 -46.94
C GLU A 361 -22.86 17.04 -47.49
N PHE A 362 -22.15 16.28 -46.65
CA PHE A 362 -20.89 15.63 -46.97
C PHE A 362 -20.99 14.12 -46.84
N GLU A 363 -20.14 13.40 -47.57
CA GLU A 363 -20.10 11.93 -47.57
C GLU A 363 -19.51 11.35 -46.28
N GLU A 364 -18.71 12.13 -45.54
CA GLU A 364 -18.10 11.73 -44.28
C GLU A 364 -18.52 12.66 -43.12
N ALA A 365 -18.37 12.17 -41.89
CA ALA A 365 -18.66 12.91 -40.68
C ALA A 365 -17.77 14.17 -40.51
N VAL A 366 -18.41 15.30 -40.19
CA VAL A 366 -17.73 16.57 -39.94
C VAL A 366 -17.00 16.51 -38.59
N LYS A 367 -15.72 16.94 -38.57
CA LYS A 367 -14.90 16.93 -37.36
C LYS A 367 -14.82 18.27 -36.65
N PHE A 368 -14.74 19.36 -37.40
CA PHE A 368 -14.51 20.70 -36.86
C PHE A 368 -15.06 21.75 -37.81
N VAL A 369 -15.59 22.84 -37.26
CA VAL A 369 -16.10 23.99 -38.01
C VAL A 369 -15.54 25.27 -37.41
N ALA A 370 -15.06 26.18 -38.24
CA ALA A 370 -14.50 27.46 -37.81
C ALA A 370 -14.90 28.59 -38.77
N TRP A 371 -15.65 29.56 -38.24
CA TRP A 371 -15.93 30.82 -38.94
C TRP A 371 -14.69 31.69 -39.04
N ASN A 372 -14.59 32.42 -40.15
CA ASN A 372 -13.62 33.49 -40.28
C ASN A 372 -13.92 34.59 -39.24
N PRO A 373 -12.90 35.07 -38.49
CA PRO A 373 -13.08 36.10 -37.46
C PRO A 373 -13.41 37.50 -38.01
N LEU A 374 -13.33 37.73 -39.33
CA LEU A 374 -13.72 38.99 -39.96
C LEU A 374 -15.20 38.97 -40.39
N ARG A 375 -15.89 40.09 -40.17
CA ARG A 375 -17.29 40.27 -40.57
C ARG A 375 -17.46 40.39 -42.09
N GLU A 376 -16.53 41.06 -42.76
CA GLU A 376 -16.55 41.35 -44.21
C GLU A 376 -16.36 40.10 -45.07
N ILE A 377 -15.89 38.99 -44.47
CA ILE A 377 -15.60 37.74 -45.17
C ILE A 377 -16.28 36.60 -44.40
N PRO A 378 -17.62 36.47 -44.48
CA PRO A 378 -18.40 35.41 -43.84
C PRO A 378 -18.19 34.06 -44.55
N ILE A 379 -17.00 33.51 -44.42
CA ILE A 379 -16.64 32.16 -44.89
C ILE A 379 -16.49 31.22 -43.70
N VAL A 380 -16.78 29.94 -43.95
CA VAL A 380 -16.67 28.88 -42.95
C VAL A 380 -15.66 27.84 -43.43
N ALA A 381 -14.68 27.54 -42.58
CA ALA A 381 -13.80 26.40 -42.77
C ALA A 381 -14.40 25.16 -42.10
N VAL A 382 -14.49 24.06 -42.83
CA VAL A 382 -15.05 22.79 -42.39
C VAL A 382 -14.03 21.70 -42.62
N SER A 383 -13.70 20.92 -41.59
CA SER A 383 -12.85 19.72 -41.74
C SER A 383 -13.70 18.46 -41.82
N VAL A 384 -13.56 17.74 -42.92
CA VAL A 384 -14.24 16.47 -43.21
C VAL A 384 -13.16 15.44 -43.57
N GLY A 385 -12.93 14.47 -42.70
CA GLY A 385 -11.91 13.44 -42.93
C GLY A 385 -10.52 14.04 -43.18
N GLN A 386 -9.97 13.80 -44.37
CA GLN A 386 -8.66 14.30 -44.82
C GLN A 386 -8.72 15.68 -45.50
N GLU A 387 -9.90 16.27 -45.59
CA GLU A 387 -10.16 17.42 -46.44
C GLU A 387 -10.68 18.59 -45.61
N VAL A 388 -10.28 19.79 -46.03
CA VAL A 388 -10.79 21.04 -45.45
C VAL A 388 -11.48 21.81 -46.55
N PHE A 389 -12.76 22.10 -46.36
CA PHE A 389 -13.57 22.90 -47.25
C PHE A 389 -13.65 24.32 -46.72
N ILE A 390 -13.46 25.30 -47.60
CA ILE A 390 -13.73 26.72 -47.32
C ILE A 390 -14.97 27.08 -48.11
N LEU A 391 -16.07 27.28 -47.39
CA LEU A 391 -17.39 27.45 -47.95
C LEU A 391 -17.82 28.91 -47.91
N ASN A 392 -18.47 29.34 -48.99
CA ASN A 392 -19.19 30.60 -49.02
C ASN A 392 -20.56 30.44 -48.37
N THR A 393 -20.84 31.23 -47.34
CA THR A 393 -22.10 31.15 -46.60
C THR A 393 -23.27 31.75 -47.36
N GLY A 394 -23.03 32.69 -48.27
CA GLY A 394 -24.08 33.44 -48.97
C GLY A 394 -24.66 34.58 -48.14
N LEU A 395 -24.01 34.93 -47.02
CA LEU A 395 -24.35 36.07 -46.18
C LEU A 395 -23.51 37.28 -46.59
N GLY A 396 -24.04 38.49 -46.39
CA GLY A 396 -23.38 39.74 -46.73
C GLY A 396 -24.05 40.49 -47.89
N ASP A 397 -23.50 41.65 -48.22
CA ASP A 397 -23.99 42.48 -49.33
C ASP A 397 -23.58 41.89 -50.69
N GLU A 398 -24.24 42.29 -51.79
CA GLU A 398 -23.91 41.79 -53.14
C GLU A 398 -22.44 42.06 -53.53
N GLU A 399 -21.86 43.17 -53.07
CA GLU A 399 -20.45 43.52 -53.30
C GLU A 399 -19.50 42.60 -52.53
N GLU A 400 -19.77 42.37 -51.23
CA GLU A 400 -19.00 41.43 -50.41
C GLU A 400 -19.03 40.04 -51.02
N GLN A 401 -20.19 39.61 -51.50
CA GLN A 401 -20.37 38.30 -52.09
C GLN A 401 -19.62 38.12 -53.41
N LYS A 402 -19.50 39.17 -54.24
CA LYS A 402 -18.65 39.17 -55.43
C LYS A 402 -17.17 39.01 -55.05
N ASN A 403 -16.70 39.80 -54.09
CA ASN A 403 -15.32 39.74 -53.61
C ASN A 403 -14.97 38.34 -53.03
N ILE A 404 -15.90 37.72 -52.29
CA ILE A 404 -15.71 36.38 -51.73
C ILE A 404 -15.65 35.33 -52.82
N LYS A 405 -16.52 35.43 -53.85
CA LYS A 405 -16.50 34.52 -54.99
C LYS A 405 -15.18 34.61 -55.75
N GLU A 406 -14.66 35.81 -55.98
CA GLU A 406 -13.34 36.02 -56.59
C GLU A 406 -12.21 35.42 -55.74
N LEU A 407 -12.27 35.63 -54.42
CA LEU A 407 -11.27 35.10 -53.48
C LEU A 407 -11.28 33.57 -53.42
N LEU A 408 -12.47 32.96 -53.46
CA LEU A 408 -12.68 31.51 -53.45
C LEU A 408 -12.51 30.86 -54.83
N HIS A 409 -12.34 31.62 -55.90
CA HIS A 409 -12.12 31.08 -57.25
C HIS A 409 -10.67 30.64 -57.43
N PHE A 410 -10.41 29.35 -57.61
CA PHE A 410 -9.08 28.81 -57.88
C PHE A 410 -9.01 28.21 -59.29
N GLU A 411 -8.21 28.84 -60.15
CA GLU A 411 -7.78 28.23 -61.41
C GLU A 411 -6.62 27.27 -61.12
N THR A 412 -6.82 25.99 -61.41
CA THR A 412 -5.72 25.02 -61.42
C THR A 412 -4.64 25.47 -62.41
N PRO A 413 -3.36 25.60 -62.01
CA PRO A 413 -2.30 25.93 -62.94
C PRO A 413 -2.21 24.86 -64.04
N VAL A 414 -2.34 25.26 -65.30
CA VAL A 414 -1.95 24.43 -66.44
C VAL A 414 -0.44 24.20 -66.31
N ALA A 415 -0.03 22.94 -66.20
CA ALA A 415 1.35 22.56 -65.94
C ALA A 415 2.32 23.11 -67.00
N PRO A 416 3.51 23.57 -66.59
CA PRO A 416 4.70 23.47 -67.41
C PRO A 416 5.65 22.40 -66.84
N ASP A 417 6.25 21.70 -67.79
CA ASP A 417 7.20 20.61 -67.73
C ASP A 417 8.21 20.54 -66.55
N ASP A 418 8.38 19.30 -66.09
CA ASP A 418 9.60 18.65 -65.60
C ASP A 418 10.71 19.55 -64.99
N SER A 419 10.66 19.72 -63.67
CA SER A 419 11.87 19.91 -62.85
C SER A 419 11.62 19.41 -61.42
N GLY A 420 12.54 18.56 -60.94
CA GLY A 420 12.37 17.67 -59.79
C GLY A 420 12.06 18.31 -58.43
N ASP A 421 11.45 17.48 -57.59
CA ASP A 421 11.41 17.53 -56.12
C ASP A 421 10.81 18.77 -55.42
N LYS A 422 9.49 18.97 -55.55
CA LYS A 422 8.65 19.52 -54.47
C LYS A 422 7.29 18.84 -54.40
N VAL A 423 7.22 17.70 -53.71
CA VAL A 423 5.92 17.11 -53.30
C VAL A 423 5.14 18.15 -52.48
N SER A 424 4.04 18.65 -53.02
CA SER A 424 3.18 19.63 -52.36
C SER A 424 2.65 19.06 -51.03
N VAL A 425 2.75 19.85 -49.96
CA VAL A 425 2.44 19.39 -48.59
C VAL A 425 0.93 19.25 -48.35
N ALA A 426 0.12 20.03 -49.07
CA ALA A 426 -1.33 19.91 -49.20
C ALA A 426 -1.71 20.46 -50.59
N SER A 427 -2.68 19.83 -51.26
CA SER A 427 -3.15 20.27 -52.59
C SER A 427 -4.43 21.08 -52.48
N TRP A 428 -4.49 22.19 -53.22
CA TRP A 428 -5.66 23.06 -53.32
C TRP A 428 -6.44 22.70 -54.58
N HIS A 429 -7.75 22.57 -54.45
CA HIS A 429 -8.67 22.26 -55.54
C HIS A 429 -9.89 23.17 -55.45
N GLN A 430 -10.47 23.51 -56.59
CA GLN A 430 -11.81 24.11 -56.62
C GLN A 430 -12.85 23.03 -56.33
N ASP A 431 -13.87 23.35 -55.54
CA ASP A 431 -15.01 22.47 -55.31
C ASP A 431 -16.25 22.98 -56.05
N ASP A 432 -16.66 22.23 -57.07
CA ASP A 432 -17.81 22.57 -57.91
C ASP A 432 -19.15 22.30 -57.19
N LYS A 433 -19.17 21.35 -56.23
CA LYS A 433 -20.40 20.96 -55.53
C LYS A 433 -20.92 22.05 -54.58
N HIS A 434 -20.01 22.76 -53.89
CA HIS A 434 -20.39 23.70 -52.84
C HIS A 434 -19.91 25.15 -53.07
N GLU A 435 -19.45 25.46 -54.29
CA GLU A 435 -18.94 26.79 -54.68
C GLU A 435 -17.85 27.30 -53.72
N GLY A 436 -16.81 26.50 -53.50
CA GLY A 436 -15.75 26.79 -52.53
C GLY A 436 -14.38 26.21 -52.88
N ILE A 437 -13.46 26.25 -51.91
CA ILE A 437 -12.13 25.66 -52.05
C ILE A 437 -12.03 24.38 -51.22
N ARG A 438 -11.45 23.33 -51.80
CA ARG A 438 -11.15 22.05 -51.14
C ARG A 438 -9.64 21.88 -50.99
N LEU A 439 -9.17 21.67 -49.76
CA LEU A 439 -7.78 21.39 -49.44
C LEU A 439 -7.63 19.92 -49.04
N ARG A 440 -6.88 19.14 -49.84
CA ARG A 440 -6.60 17.73 -49.52
C ARG A 440 -5.31 17.60 -48.73
N HIS A 441 -5.41 16.94 -47.59
CA HIS A 441 -4.29 16.68 -46.68
C HIS A 441 -3.90 15.21 -46.69
N PHE A 442 -2.71 14.89 -46.17
CA PHE A 442 -2.20 13.53 -46.13
C PHE A 442 -2.92 12.62 -45.11
N LYS A 443 -3.42 13.21 -44.01
CA LYS A 443 -4.13 12.49 -42.95
C LYS A 443 -5.33 13.29 -42.49
N THR A 444 -6.12 12.68 -41.62
CA THR A 444 -7.33 13.29 -41.08
C THR A 444 -7.03 14.57 -40.29
N VAL A 445 -7.80 15.61 -40.58
CA VAL A 445 -7.71 16.91 -39.93
C VAL A 445 -8.64 16.92 -38.72
N SER A 446 -8.09 17.26 -37.56
CA SER A 446 -8.80 17.21 -36.28
C SER A 446 -9.33 18.57 -35.82
N SER A 447 -8.63 19.65 -36.15
CA SER A 447 -9.01 21.01 -35.78
C SER A 447 -8.52 22.01 -36.82
N VAL A 448 -9.26 23.09 -36.97
CA VAL A 448 -8.98 24.22 -37.85
C VAL A 448 -9.14 25.50 -37.05
N GLU A 449 -8.17 26.41 -37.12
CA GLU A 449 -8.24 27.67 -36.40
C GLU A 449 -7.75 28.85 -37.25
N TRP A 450 -8.52 29.93 -37.25
CA TRP A 450 -8.20 31.15 -37.97
C TRP A 450 -7.29 32.08 -37.17
N HIS A 451 -6.36 32.72 -37.86
CA HIS A 451 -5.69 33.90 -37.35
C HIS A 451 -6.69 35.07 -37.34
N ARG A 452 -6.55 36.00 -36.39
CA ARG A 452 -7.45 37.16 -36.22
C ARG A 452 -7.70 38.03 -37.46
N LYS A 453 -6.77 37.99 -38.43
CA LYS A 453 -6.86 38.73 -39.71
C LYS A 453 -7.65 37.99 -40.79
N GLY A 454 -8.11 36.76 -40.56
CA GLY A 454 -8.91 36.00 -41.53
C GLY A 454 -8.20 35.49 -42.78
N ASP A 455 -6.92 35.86 -43.03
CA ASP A 455 -6.16 35.37 -44.19
C ASP A 455 -5.42 34.06 -43.92
N TYR A 456 -4.90 33.91 -42.70
CA TYR A 456 -4.18 32.70 -42.28
C TYR A 456 -5.07 31.80 -41.45
N PHE A 457 -4.96 30.49 -41.65
CA PHE A 457 -5.54 29.49 -40.77
C PHE A 457 -4.59 28.31 -40.58
N SER A 458 -4.66 27.67 -39.42
CA SER A 458 -3.87 26.50 -39.08
C SER A 458 -4.73 25.24 -39.09
N THR A 459 -4.16 24.13 -39.55
CA THR A 459 -4.77 22.81 -39.49
C THR A 459 -3.90 21.87 -38.65
N VAL A 460 -4.54 21.02 -37.84
CA VAL A 460 -3.86 20.02 -37.01
C VAL A 460 -4.23 18.61 -37.45
N MET A 461 -3.21 17.83 -37.81
CA MET A 461 -3.27 16.42 -38.12
C MET A 461 -2.52 15.62 -37.05
N PRO A 462 -3.22 15.03 -36.05
CA PRO A 462 -2.57 14.38 -34.90
C PRO A 462 -1.60 13.26 -35.29
N ALA A 463 -1.92 12.51 -36.35
CA ALA A 463 -1.11 11.42 -36.87
C ALA A 463 -0.04 11.86 -37.89
N GLY A 464 0.08 13.17 -38.17
CA GLY A 464 0.87 13.73 -39.27
C GLY A 464 2.38 13.87 -39.01
N GLU A 465 2.93 13.30 -37.94
CA GLU A 465 4.35 13.40 -37.53
C GLU A 465 4.99 14.78 -37.76
N SER A 466 5.81 14.90 -38.81
CA SER A 466 6.59 16.08 -39.14
C SER A 466 5.76 17.18 -39.83
N ARG A 467 4.63 16.78 -40.44
CA ARG A 467 3.63 17.62 -41.12
C ARG A 467 2.38 17.81 -40.26
N ALA A 468 2.45 17.50 -38.96
CA ALA A 468 1.27 17.44 -38.10
C ALA A 468 0.55 18.78 -37.88
N VAL A 469 1.20 19.92 -38.13
CA VAL A 469 0.58 21.25 -38.10
C VAL A 469 1.00 22.01 -39.35
N LEU A 470 0.02 22.56 -40.06
CA LEU A 470 0.23 23.37 -41.27
C LEU A 470 -0.43 24.74 -41.09
N ILE A 471 0.14 25.75 -41.76
CA ILE A 471 -0.43 27.09 -41.83
C ILE A 471 -0.72 27.38 -43.30
N HIS A 472 -1.96 27.75 -43.58
CA HIS A 472 -2.45 28.05 -44.91
C HIS A 472 -2.68 29.55 -45.03
N GLN A 473 -2.37 30.11 -46.19
CA GLN A 473 -2.69 31.49 -46.55
C GLN A 473 -3.73 31.48 -47.66
N LEU A 474 -4.89 32.06 -47.40
CA LEU A 474 -6.04 32.03 -48.30
C LEU A 474 -5.83 32.93 -49.53
N SER A 475 -5.37 34.16 -49.33
CA SER A 475 -5.10 35.11 -50.43
C SER A 475 -4.15 34.56 -51.50
N LYS A 476 -3.10 33.83 -51.08
CA LYS A 476 -2.09 33.24 -51.97
C LYS A 476 -2.35 31.78 -52.31
N LYS A 477 -3.37 31.17 -51.70
CA LYS A 477 -3.69 29.73 -51.82
C LYS A 477 -2.45 28.86 -51.63
N HIS A 478 -1.66 29.22 -50.61
CA HIS A 478 -0.36 28.65 -50.34
C HIS A 478 -0.34 27.97 -48.97
N THR A 479 0.29 26.79 -48.91
CA THR A 479 0.45 26.04 -47.67
C THR A 479 1.91 26.08 -47.22
N GLN A 480 2.13 26.56 -46.00
CA GLN A 480 3.43 26.60 -45.36
C GLN A 480 3.50 25.57 -44.22
N ARG A 481 4.62 24.86 -44.14
CA ARG A 481 4.96 24.04 -42.99
C ARG A 481 5.63 24.88 -41.90
N ILE A 482 5.34 24.59 -40.64
CA ILE A 482 6.09 25.18 -39.53
C ILE A 482 7.60 24.84 -39.62
N PRO A 483 8.49 25.82 -39.40
CA PRO A 483 9.94 25.66 -39.64
C PRO A 483 10.66 24.85 -38.54
N PHE A 484 9.97 24.44 -37.47
CA PHE A 484 10.55 23.78 -36.31
C PHE A 484 10.03 22.35 -36.10
N LYS A 485 10.87 21.48 -35.53
CA LYS A 485 10.52 20.08 -35.25
C LYS A 485 9.55 19.97 -34.06
N LEU A 486 8.36 19.45 -34.30
CA LEU A 486 7.40 19.09 -33.25
C LEU A 486 7.86 17.85 -32.49
N ARG A 487 7.69 17.87 -31.16
CA ARG A 487 7.98 16.72 -30.29
C ARG A 487 6.71 16.30 -29.56
N GLY A 488 6.14 15.16 -29.96
CA GLY A 488 4.89 14.63 -29.43
C GLY A 488 3.69 14.88 -30.36
N LEU A 489 2.57 14.22 -30.06
CA LEU A 489 1.34 14.28 -30.85
C LEU A 489 0.60 15.59 -30.56
N PRO A 490 0.35 16.45 -31.57
CA PRO A 490 -0.44 17.66 -31.39
C PRO A 490 -1.92 17.33 -31.25
N VAL A 491 -2.62 18.12 -30.44
CA VAL A 491 -4.07 18.00 -30.20
C VAL A 491 -4.80 19.19 -30.81
N SER A 492 -4.35 20.41 -30.51
CA SER A 492 -4.92 21.66 -31.01
C SER A 492 -3.85 22.74 -31.17
N SER A 493 -4.15 23.77 -31.96
CA SER A 493 -3.28 24.92 -32.19
C SER A 493 -4.07 26.20 -32.12
N VAL A 494 -3.55 27.21 -31.42
CA VAL A 494 -4.22 28.51 -31.22
C VAL A 494 -3.29 29.66 -31.58
N PHE A 495 -3.82 30.66 -32.28
CA PHE A 495 -3.09 31.91 -32.52
C PHE A 495 -3.23 32.86 -31.34
N HIS A 496 -2.15 33.58 -31.03
CA HIS A 496 -2.23 34.64 -30.03
C HIS A 496 -3.11 35.81 -30.53
N PRO A 497 -4.00 36.39 -29.70
CA PRO A 497 -4.96 37.42 -30.14
C PRO A 497 -4.33 38.73 -30.67
N THR A 498 -3.15 39.11 -30.19
CA THR A 498 -2.46 40.36 -30.60
C THR A 498 -1.03 40.17 -31.09
N LYS A 499 -0.17 39.51 -30.29
CA LYS A 499 1.24 39.20 -30.58
C LYS A 499 1.37 38.11 -31.67
N LYS A 500 2.53 38.04 -32.33
CA LYS A 500 2.84 37.03 -33.36
C LYS A 500 3.29 35.68 -32.76
N ILE A 501 2.57 35.24 -31.74
CA ILE A 501 2.85 34.00 -31.01
C ILE A 501 1.86 32.92 -31.48
N PHE A 502 2.36 31.71 -31.63
CA PHE A 502 1.57 30.55 -32.03
C PHE A 502 1.68 29.44 -30.98
N PHE A 503 0.56 29.03 -30.43
CA PHE A 503 0.49 28.00 -29.41
C PHE A 503 0.16 26.66 -30.05
N ILE A 504 0.94 25.65 -29.69
CA ILE A 504 0.68 24.27 -30.08
C ILE A 504 0.51 23.45 -28.82
N SER A 505 -0.69 22.89 -28.63
CA SER A 505 -0.95 21.92 -27.59
C SER A 505 -0.57 20.54 -28.10
N THR A 506 0.25 19.85 -27.31
CA THR A 506 0.48 18.41 -27.46
C THR A 506 -0.25 17.68 -26.36
N LYS A 507 -0.38 16.35 -26.46
CA LYS A 507 -1.03 15.55 -25.40
C LYS A 507 -0.52 15.83 -23.98
N LYS A 508 0.76 16.21 -23.80
CA LYS A 508 1.37 16.45 -22.47
C LYS A 508 1.70 17.91 -22.17
N ASN A 509 2.17 18.66 -23.17
CA ASN A 509 2.75 19.99 -22.96
C ASN A 509 2.19 20.99 -23.96
N ILE A 510 2.27 22.28 -23.63
CA ILE A 510 1.96 23.37 -24.55
C ILE A 510 3.26 24.09 -24.89
N ARG A 511 3.40 24.47 -26.16
CA ARG A 511 4.57 25.18 -26.66
C ARG A 511 4.14 26.48 -27.33
N ALA A 512 4.75 27.57 -26.90
CA ALA A 512 4.56 28.91 -27.47
C ALA A 512 5.72 29.23 -28.41
N TYR A 513 5.43 29.45 -29.69
CA TYR A 513 6.41 29.77 -30.72
C TYR A 513 6.26 31.21 -31.19
N ASP A 514 7.38 31.91 -31.35
CA ASP A 514 7.42 33.19 -32.06
C ASP A 514 7.45 32.91 -33.56
N LEU A 515 6.43 33.34 -34.30
CA LEU A 515 6.36 33.12 -35.76
C LEU A 515 7.37 33.99 -36.51
N GLN A 516 7.71 35.18 -35.99
CA GLN A 516 8.64 36.08 -36.65
C GLN A 516 10.09 35.62 -36.44
N LYS A 517 10.44 35.22 -35.21
CA LYS A 517 11.80 34.72 -34.89
C LYS A 517 11.97 33.23 -35.20
N GLN A 518 10.88 32.50 -35.46
CA GLN A 518 10.85 31.05 -35.68
C GLN A 518 11.49 30.25 -34.53
N LYS A 519 11.35 30.73 -33.29
CA LYS A 519 11.94 30.14 -32.09
C LYS A 519 10.88 29.80 -31.05
N LEU A 520 11.14 28.77 -30.25
CA LEU A 520 10.34 28.44 -29.07
C LEU A 520 10.58 29.52 -28.01
N ILE A 521 9.50 30.15 -27.53
CA ILE A 521 9.56 31.13 -26.44
C ILE A 521 9.47 30.40 -25.10
N LYS A 522 8.39 29.63 -24.90
CA LYS A 522 8.08 29.00 -23.62
C LYS A 522 7.48 27.63 -23.83
N LYS A 523 7.82 26.70 -22.93
CA LYS A 523 7.21 25.38 -22.80
C LYS A 523 6.43 25.37 -21.48
N LEU A 524 5.12 25.16 -21.57
CA LEU A 524 4.25 25.04 -20.40
C LEU A 524 4.07 23.56 -20.08
N GLU A 525 4.32 23.20 -18.82
CA GLU A 525 4.26 21.84 -18.32
C GLU A 525 2.94 21.65 -17.57
N THR A 526 2.05 20.82 -18.11
CA THR A 526 0.69 20.73 -17.61
C THR A 526 0.54 19.82 -16.39
N GLY A 527 1.39 18.79 -16.27
CA GLY A 527 1.23 17.74 -15.27
C GLY A 527 -0.03 16.89 -15.49
N LEU A 528 -0.70 17.03 -16.63
CA LEU A 528 -1.89 16.27 -17.02
C LEU A 528 -1.48 15.01 -17.79
N ARG A 529 -2.30 13.96 -17.73
CA ARG A 529 -2.11 12.75 -18.56
C ARG A 529 -2.34 13.05 -20.04
N GLU A 530 -3.44 13.71 -20.34
CA GLU A 530 -3.82 14.08 -21.70
C GLU A 530 -4.57 15.41 -21.72
N VAL A 531 -4.07 16.34 -22.53
CA VAL A 531 -4.70 17.62 -22.87
C VAL A 531 -5.77 17.38 -23.93
N SER A 532 -6.96 17.96 -23.74
CA SER A 532 -8.06 17.88 -24.71
C SER A 532 -8.21 19.16 -25.54
N SER A 533 -8.19 20.31 -24.90
CA SER A 533 -8.45 21.62 -25.52
C SER A 533 -7.63 22.73 -24.86
N ILE A 534 -7.49 23.84 -25.57
CA ILE A 534 -6.77 25.03 -25.15
C ILE A 534 -7.53 26.27 -25.59
N SER A 535 -7.56 27.30 -24.74
CA SER A 535 -8.08 28.61 -25.09
C SER A 535 -7.18 29.69 -24.50
N VAL A 536 -6.97 30.76 -25.26
CA VAL A 536 -6.11 31.89 -24.86
C VAL A 536 -6.99 33.06 -24.47
N HIS A 537 -6.66 33.70 -23.35
CA HIS A 537 -7.37 34.88 -22.87
C HIS A 537 -7.28 35.99 -23.91
N PRO A 538 -8.31 36.85 -24.10
CA PRO A 538 -8.28 37.92 -25.10
C PRO A 538 -7.09 38.88 -24.97
N GLY A 539 -6.62 39.10 -23.74
CA GLY A 539 -5.39 39.86 -23.46
C GLY A 539 -4.10 39.17 -23.92
N GLY A 540 -4.10 37.83 -23.99
CA GLY A 540 -3.00 37.02 -24.51
C GLY A 540 -2.02 36.45 -23.48
N ASP A 541 -2.05 36.95 -22.24
CA ASP A 541 -1.07 36.59 -21.21
C ASP A 541 -1.49 35.38 -20.36
N ASN A 542 -2.78 35.03 -20.36
CA ASN A 542 -3.33 33.88 -19.65
C ASN A 542 -3.88 32.83 -20.61
N ILE A 543 -3.77 31.55 -20.23
CA ILE A 543 -4.20 30.40 -21.04
C ILE A 543 -4.93 29.41 -20.14
N ILE A 544 -6.03 28.85 -20.63
CA ILE A 544 -6.74 27.75 -19.98
C ILE A 544 -6.66 26.48 -20.82
N VAL A 545 -6.57 25.35 -20.12
CA VAL A 545 -6.31 24.05 -20.72
C VAL A 545 -7.23 23.02 -20.09
N GLY A 546 -7.96 22.29 -20.93
CA GLY A 546 -8.79 21.16 -20.53
C GLY A 546 -8.03 19.84 -20.55
N SER A 547 -8.43 18.91 -19.67
CA SER A 547 -7.88 17.55 -19.61
C SER A 547 -8.95 16.47 -19.76
N ARG A 548 -8.55 15.33 -20.32
CA ARG A 548 -9.29 14.05 -20.27
C ARG A 548 -9.25 13.37 -18.89
N GLU A 549 -9.31 14.17 -17.83
CA GLU A 549 -9.39 13.75 -16.43
C GLU A 549 -10.34 14.67 -15.63
N GLY A 550 -11.06 15.56 -16.31
CA GLY A 550 -11.93 16.55 -15.66
C GLY A 550 -11.22 17.70 -14.95
N LYS A 551 -9.91 17.87 -15.21
CA LYS A 551 -9.07 18.94 -14.66
C LYS A 551 -8.92 20.09 -15.65
N LEU A 552 -9.17 21.31 -15.18
CA LEU A 552 -8.89 22.55 -15.89
C LEU A 552 -7.66 23.22 -15.27
N CYS A 553 -6.66 23.51 -16.11
CA CYS A 553 -5.44 24.19 -15.71
C CYS A 553 -5.45 25.63 -16.19
N TRP A 554 -5.27 26.57 -15.28
CA TRP A 554 -5.04 27.98 -15.57
C TRP A 554 -3.54 28.26 -15.59
N PHE A 555 -3.04 28.79 -16.69
CA PHE A 555 -1.66 29.23 -16.86
C PHE A 555 -1.60 30.74 -16.95
N ASP A 556 -0.68 31.29 -16.18
CA ASP A 556 -0.20 32.65 -16.34
C ASP A 556 1.18 32.56 -17.01
N MET A 557 1.28 33.12 -18.23
CA MET A 557 2.49 33.03 -19.03
C MET A 557 3.66 33.84 -18.46
N ASP A 558 3.42 34.80 -17.57
CA ASP A 558 4.47 35.63 -17.00
C ASP A 558 4.93 35.06 -15.65
N LEU A 559 4.00 34.46 -14.88
CA LEU A 559 4.31 33.91 -13.56
C LEU A 559 5.17 32.63 -13.60
N SER A 560 4.75 31.61 -14.37
CA SER A 560 5.42 30.29 -14.33
C SER A 560 5.24 29.48 -15.61
N SER A 561 6.04 28.42 -15.78
CA SER A 561 5.80 27.36 -16.78
C SER A 561 4.82 26.29 -16.27
N LYS A 562 4.59 26.24 -14.96
CA LYS A 562 3.60 25.37 -14.30
C LYS A 562 2.24 26.08 -14.20
N PRO A 563 1.14 25.34 -14.08
CA PRO A 563 -0.18 25.95 -13.91
C PRO A 563 -0.24 26.77 -12.62
N TYR A 564 -0.82 27.96 -12.70
CA TYR A 564 -1.12 28.81 -11.54
C TYR A 564 -2.16 28.15 -10.64
N ARG A 565 -3.22 27.61 -11.25
CA ARG A 565 -4.30 26.91 -10.53
C ARG A 565 -4.77 25.70 -11.31
N ILE A 566 -5.03 24.61 -10.60
CA ILE A 566 -5.64 23.39 -11.15
C ILE A 566 -7.00 23.24 -10.49
N LEU A 567 -8.05 23.23 -11.29
CA LEU A 567 -9.44 23.09 -10.86
C LEU A 567 -9.95 21.72 -11.30
N LYS A 568 -10.43 20.91 -10.36
CA LYS A 568 -11.12 19.65 -10.68
C LYS A 568 -12.62 19.94 -10.78
N CYS A 569 -13.05 20.34 -11.98
CA CYS A 569 -14.41 20.81 -12.23
C CYS A 569 -15.36 19.66 -12.59
N HIS A 570 -14.87 18.69 -13.35
CA HIS A 570 -15.72 17.63 -13.91
C HIS A 570 -15.30 16.24 -13.39
N PRO A 571 -16.23 15.29 -13.21
CA PRO A 571 -15.94 13.89 -12.96
C PRO A 571 -15.47 13.14 -14.23
N LYS A 572 -15.85 13.62 -15.42
CA LYS A 572 -15.47 13.05 -16.73
C LYS A 572 -14.53 13.97 -17.51
N ASP A 573 -14.15 13.55 -18.70
CA ASP A 573 -13.25 14.26 -19.62
C ASP A 573 -13.81 15.63 -20.00
N ILE A 574 -12.96 16.66 -19.97
CA ILE A 574 -13.28 17.97 -20.53
C ILE A 574 -13.09 17.89 -22.05
N THR A 575 -14.12 18.23 -22.81
CA THR A 575 -14.12 18.17 -24.27
C THR A 575 -13.58 19.48 -24.86
N ASN A 576 -14.15 20.62 -24.48
CA ASN A 576 -13.68 21.95 -24.87
C ASN A 576 -13.63 22.94 -23.69
N VAL A 577 -12.83 23.99 -23.87
CA VAL A 577 -12.72 25.14 -22.97
C VAL A 577 -12.71 26.41 -23.81
N ALA A 578 -13.41 27.46 -23.37
CA ALA A 578 -13.51 28.71 -24.10
C ALA A 578 -13.43 29.93 -23.18
N PHE A 579 -12.74 30.98 -23.62
CA PHE A 579 -12.84 32.33 -23.05
C PHE A 579 -13.93 33.14 -23.76
N HIS A 580 -14.57 34.04 -23.01
CA HIS A 580 -15.34 35.12 -23.59
C HIS A 580 -14.39 36.21 -24.10
N ARG A 581 -14.78 36.92 -25.17
CA ARG A 581 -13.94 37.94 -25.82
C ARG A 581 -13.93 39.29 -25.10
N SER A 582 -15.04 39.69 -24.49
CA SER A 582 -15.21 40.99 -23.83
C SER A 582 -15.46 40.89 -22.33
N TYR A 583 -16.27 39.93 -21.89
CA TYR A 583 -16.53 39.72 -20.47
C TYR A 583 -15.43 38.86 -19.84
N PRO A 584 -15.11 39.04 -18.55
CA PRO A 584 -14.15 38.21 -17.80
C PRO A 584 -14.77 36.85 -17.44
N LEU A 585 -15.27 36.13 -18.45
CA LEU A 585 -15.92 34.84 -18.32
C LEU A 585 -15.15 33.78 -19.10
N PHE A 586 -15.15 32.57 -18.57
CA PHE A 586 -14.71 31.40 -19.30
C PHE A 586 -15.57 30.19 -18.92
N ALA A 587 -15.59 29.18 -19.79
CA ALA A 587 -16.38 27.99 -19.61
C ALA A 587 -15.58 26.73 -19.92
N SER A 588 -15.93 25.65 -19.24
CA SER A 588 -15.48 24.29 -19.56
C SER A 588 -16.68 23.40 -19.80
N CYS A 589 -16.61 22.54 -20.81
CA CYS A 589 -17.62 21.54 -21.09
C CYS A 589 -17.04 20.13 -21.00
N SER A 590 -17.90 19.16 -20.67
CA SER A 590 -17.47 17.78 -20.41
C SER A 590 -18.47 16.75 -20.90
N ASP A 591 -17.99 15.52 -21.04
CA ASP A 591 -18.79 14.32 -21.30
C ASP A 591 -19.78 13.96 -20.17
N ASP A 592 -19.75 14.68 -19.04
CA ASP A 592 -20.73 14.57 -17.95
C ASP A 592 -22.06 15.28 -18.22
N CYS A 593 -22.23 15.82 -19.44
CA CYS A 593 -23.41 16.57 -19.89
C CYS A 593 -23.58 17.95 -19.21
N THR A 594 -22.51 18.48 -18.60
CA THR A 594 -22.52 19.78 -17.95
C THR A 594 -21.51 20.73 -18.59
N ALA A 595 -21.82 22.03 -18.50
CA ALA A 595 -20.88 23.10 -18.78
C ALA A 595 -20.74 23.99 -17.54
N TYR A 596 -19.52 24.17 -17.06
CA TYR A 596 -19.23 25.04 -15.93
C TYR A 596 -18.85 26.42 -16.44
N VAL A 597 -19.44 27.45 -15.85
CA VAL A 597 -19.15 28.85 -16.14
C VAL A 597 -18.39 29.45 -14.97
N PHE A 598 -17.32 30.17 -15.29
CA PHE A 598 -16.43 30.79 -14.32
C PHE A 598 -16.25 32.27 -14.64
N HIS A 599 -16.03 33.05 -13.59
CA HIS A 599 -15.48 34.38 -13.68
C HIS A 599 -13.95 34.28 -13.58
N GLY A 600 -13.25 34.84 -14.56
CA GLY A 600 -11.79 34.87 -14.60
C GLY A 600 -11.32 36.28 -14.88
N MET A 601 -11.12 37.07 -13.83
CA MET A 601 -10.63 38.44 -13.96
C MET A 601 -9.11 38.45 -13.94
N VAL A 602 -8.54 38.98 -15.02
CA VAL A 602 -7.10 39.22 -15.14
C VAL A 602 -6.86 40.70 -14.91
N TYR A 603 -5.98 41.02 -13.96
CA TYR A 603 -5.58 42.39 -13.69
C TYR A 603 -4.40 42.77 -14.58
N SER A 604 -4.36 44.01 -15.04
CA SER A 604 -3.19 44.56 -15.75
C SER A 604 -1.99 44.77 -14.83
N ASP A 605 -2.24 44.88 -13.53
CA ASP A 605 -1.23 45.13 -12.53
C ASP A 605 -0.43 43.85 -12.26
N LEU A 606 0.89 43.92 -12.52
CA LEU A 606 1.83 42.81 -12.40
C LEU A 606 1.83 42.12 -11.02
N ASN A 607 1.39 42.82 -9.96
CA ASN A 607 1.42 42.29 -8.59
C ASN A 607 0.11 41.60 -8.17
N GLN A 608 -0.95 41.67 -8.99
CA GLN A 608 -2.24 41.09 -8.64
C GLN A 608 -2.54 39.86 -9.49
N ASN A 609 -2.59 38.70 -8.82
CA ASN A 609 -2.91 37.43 -9.46
C ASN A 609 -4.36 37.40 -9.99
N PRO A 610 -4.64 36.59 -11.03
CA PRO A 610 -5.98 36.47 -11.58
C PRO A 610 -6.98 35.91 -10.56
N LEU A 611 -8.15 36.54 -10.50
CA LEU A 611 -9.27 36.11 -9.65
C LEU A 611 -10.13 35.11 -10.41
N ILE A 612 -10.21 33.88 -9.89
CA ILE A 612 -10.98 32.79 -10.50
C ILE A 612 -12.10 32.36 -9.55
N VAL A 613 -13.36 32.57 -9.97
CA VAL A 613 -14.56 32.26 -9.19
C VAL A 613 -15.49 31.35 -9.98
N PRO A 614 -15.89 30.18 -9.45
CA PRO A 614 -16.93 29.36 -10.07
C PRO A 614 -18.30 30.03 -9.93
N LEU A 615 -19.01 30.20 -11.05
CA LEU A 615 -20.31 30.86 -11.08
C LEU A 615 -21.45 29.85 -11.09
N GLU A 616 -21.68 29.19 -12.22
CA GLU A 616 -22.87 28.38 -12.46
C GLU A 616 -22.53 27.06 -13.17
N ILE A 617 -23.35 26.04 -12.93
CA ILE A 617 -23.25 24.74 -13.60
C ILE A 617 -24.46 24.59 -14.50
N LEU A 618 -24.24 24.74 -15.80
CA LEU A 618 -25.26 24.61 -16.81
C LEU A 618 -25.53 23.13 -17.06
N ARG A 619 -26.76 22.72 -16.80
CA ARG A 619 -27.26 21.36 -17.03
C ARG A 619 -28.40 21.41 -18.03
N GLY A 620 -28.46 20.44 -18.92
CA GLY A 620 -29.56 20.36 -19.89
C GLY A 620 -29.36 19.35 -21.01
N HIS A 621 -28.13 18.99 -21.35
CA HIS A 621 -27.86 17.96 -22.34
C HIS A 621 -28.11 16.56 -21.79
N THR A 622 -28.48 15.63 -22.66
CA THR A 622 -28.57 14.21 -22.33
C THR A 622 -27.31 13.47 -22.81
N SER A 623 -26.97 12.37 -22.12
CA SER A 623 -25.83 11.57 -22.51
C SER A 623 -26.20 10.60 -23.63
N SER A 624 -25.42 10.57 -24.71
CA SER A 624 -25.53 9.55 -25.77
C SER A 624 -24.17 8.84 -25.92
N ASN A 625 -24.17 7.50 -25.94
CA ASN A 625 -22.95 6.68 -26.08
C ASN A 625 -21.80 7.06 -25.12
N GLY A 626 -22.14 7.46 -23.88
CA GLY A 626 -21.18 7.86 -22.86
C GLY A 626 -20.59 9.27 -23.01
N ARG A 627 -20.92 9.97 -24.11
CA ARG A 627 -20.55 11.36 -24.39
C ARG A 627 -21.63 12.32 -23.92
N GLY A 628 -21.23 13.56 -23.68
CA GLY A 628 -22.10 14.62 -23.16
C GLY A 628 -22.03 15.87 -24.03
N VAL A 629 -21.49 16.96 -23.47
CA VAL A 629 -21.28 18.20 -24.22
C VAL A 629 -19.96 18.08 -24.99
N MET A 630 -20.03 18.20 -26.31
CA MET A 630 -18.89 18.02 -27.22
C MET A 630 -18.10 19.32 -27.42
N ASP A 631 -18.78 20.45 -27.51
CA ASP A 631 -18.16 21.75 -27.76
C ASP A 631 -18.91 22.88 -27.04
N CYS A 632 -18.20 23.96 -26.72
CA CYS A 632 -18.76 25.18 -26.16
C CYS A 632 -18.07 26.42 -26.72
N LYS A 633 -18.85 27.46 -27.03
CA LYS A 633 -18.38 28.76 -27.51
C LYS A 633 -19.23 29.88 -26.94
N PHE A 634 -18.59 31.00 -26.60
CA PHE A 634 -19.29 32.21 -26.17
C PHE A 634 -19.75 33.04 -27.37
N HIS A 635 -20.85 33.76 -27.18
CA HIS A 635 -21.23 34.83 -28.09
C HIS A 635 -20.15 35.95 -28.07
N PRO A 636 -19.76 36.54 -29.23
CA PRO A 636 -18.63 37.49 -29.27
C PRO A 636 -18.82 38.75 -28.43
N ARG A 637 -20.07 39.21 -28.26
CA ARG A 637 -20.43 40.43 -27.54
C ARG A 637 -21.21 40.17 -26.24
N GLN A 638 -22.35 39.49 -26.32
CA GLN A 638 -23.22 39.16 -25.17
C GLN A 638 -22.65 38.06 -24.27
N PRO A 639 -23.00 38.01 -22.98
CA PRO A 639 -22.57 36.98 -22.02
C PRO A 639 -23.39 35.69 -22.20
N TRP A 640 -23.52 35.23 -23.44
CA TRP A 640 -24.27 34.02 -23.78
C TRP A 640 -23.31 32.88 -24.13
N LEU A 641 -23.70 31.66 -23.79
CA LEU A 641 -22.92 30.45 -24.07
C LEU A 641 -23.71 29.50 -24.94
N PHE A 642 -23.10 29.07 -26.04
CA PHE A 642 -23.58 27.98 -26.87
C PHE A 642 -22.89 26.69 -26.47
N THR A 643 -23.64 25.61 -26.37
CA THR A 643 -23.12 24.27 -26.12
C THR A 643 -23.67 23.29 -27.14
N ALA A 644 -22.80 22.45 -27.68
CA ALA A 644 -23.13 21.39 -28.62
C ALA A 644 -23.13 20.05 -27.89
N GLY A 645 -24.22 19.30 -27.98
CA GLY A 645 -24.36 18.02 -27.30
C GLY A 645 -24.23 16.82 -28.23
N ALA A 646 -23.87 15.69 -27.62
CA ALA A 646 -23.98 14.38 -28.24
C ALA A 646 -25.45 13.95 -28.46
N ASP A 647 -26.39 14.67 -27.86
CA ASP A 647 -27.84 14.50 -28.00
C ASP A 647 -28.42 15.12 -29.28
N SER A 648 -27.59 15.45 -30.27
CA SER A 648 -27.94 16.11 -31.55
C SER A 648 -28.51 17.53 -31.43
N VAL A 649 -28.50 18.11 -30.22
CA VAL A 649 -29.06 19.43 -29.94
C VAL A 649 -27.96 20.42 -29.60
N ILE A 650 -28.13 21.66 -30.05
CA ILE A 650 -27.33 22.80 -29.58
C ILE A 650 -28.20 23.60 -28.64
N LYS A 651 -27.63 24.07 -27.53
CA LYS A 651 -28.34 24.89 -26.54
C LYS A 651 -27.69 26.25 -26.39
N LEU A 652 -28.51 27.29 -26.36
CA LEU A 652 -28.11 28.66 -26.04
C LEU A 652 -28.50 28.96 -24.59
N TYR A 653 -27.52 29.29 -23.77
CA TYR A 653 -27.72 29.75 -22.41
C TYR A 653 -27.54 31.27 -22.32
N CYS A 654 -28.52 31.93 -21.70
CA CYS A 654 -28.56 33.37 -21.51
C CYS A 654 -28.63 33.70 -20.01
N HIS A 655 -28.39 34.98 -19.66
CA HIS A 655 -28.49 35.50 -18.30
C HIS A 655 -29.94 35.63 -17.83
#